data_AF-A0AAN6ZX67-F1
#
_entry.id   AF-A0AAN6ZX67-F1
#
_cell.length_a   1.000
_cell.length_b   1.000
_cell.length_c   1.000
_cell.angle_alpha   90.00
_cell.angle_beta   90.00
_cell.angle_gamma   90.00
#
_symmetry.space_group_name_H-M   'P 1'
#
loop_
_entity.id
_entity.type
_entity.pdbx_description
1 polymer ?
#
loop_
_entity_poly.entity_id
_entity_poly.type
_entity_poly.pdbx_seq_one_letter_code
_entity_poly.pdbx_strand_id
1 'polypeptide(L)'
;MASNGPTSGKQQQDYHIGYKEDTLKAFELRNVSTCLGYLVPTLESLPPTFTLLDVGCGPGSITFDLARRFPKAKIIGVDLGKEVIERNNANIAAHAPGTGIEFRAGNILEPESIFSAEEIGSFDVVHEHTTLICIPNNIEVLRMMKQLARQDGGIVACREGDTHSQLLWPPCPESAELQERIYEMNGLDTQTGRKLLSKALEVGIRRDQITASASVLSNITAPERHLYAGSMITMLADETSQYRRAAAKFGYTEEQVDNSTTESETMKPTRGSLVPVALAVLHAGRVLGDGVGLIGHGKTLYSPTCAFACRGVVKGCKLACTPADSTANHGTAHAPVSTPPECFVRDDAFLRTMAICLDTYCPLSDNPPLDLIEDYWASHLGTGTLGNYQWVPAVSYADALKAGRTDEQRRRTNSTAGEPDHSGDQEDHSHHASKRRLRARKFMSEDGPDVTSPLPTIKAKAPLNVTSFIAPKDWQLQYNGMLDFETNEAGHSTYTIAVMLVAILLPIPLSLLRFVPGMAGSRAWTSFQSALIIPAVYGKRHREPVVVGMVPTRGQAMYIFLISLLNMVFLLAPYVYHHPQSTFGSRAEQELSIIGNRAGVMAMGNVVAVFLFSARNNVLLWVTDWSYSTYLMLHRWLGYWAVFHTVLHSLMLWNYYMTYGHYQAELARDYWVWGIVGTVAAVALFPTSLLWVRQAFYEFFLASHVVLALLFIIGYYYHIWFCYGYSWGYEIWAFVAAGIWATDRLFRLVRIGWKGYRTAAVTLVQDSDGEYLRIDVEGKHLGDGVAYLTFPGLGWRFWESHPFSVAFNSSEVRESQAPSNSSATPSLNSNSGPESKEAVVAESKTTVTALPTTTSTATATATTTTFFARVRTGITGKLAARAAASGATTTTLRLGVVVDGPYHHSGDVTTQLKQCSGVLYIAGGVGITAVLPYLRHLTPTPSRLVWATRKSGLAAALEPALAALPASVEVEKTTVGQRLDLDGILDKALRVGGEGEADGGGPLGIVVCGPPGMADHVRHKVVQLSRNGPTTRPYVLVDEAFGW
;
A
#
# COMPACT_ATOMS: atom_id res chain seq x y z
N MET A 1 -52.49 19.44 -47.66
CA MET A 1 -53.12 18.11 -47.83
C MET A 1 -52.07 17.05 -47.56
N ALA A 2 -52.51 15.96 -46.93
CA ALA A 2 -51.79 14.75 -46.58
C ALA A 2 -50.85 14.81 -45.34
N SER A 3 -51.46 14.44 -44.22
CA SER A 3 -50.91 13.81 -43.02
C SER A 3 -50.11 12.55 -43.34
N ASN A 4 -48.95 12.38 -42.69
CA ASN A 4 -48.36 11.07 -42.42
C ASN A 4 -47.98 11.01 -40.94
N GLY A 5 -48.73 10.23 -40.17
CA GLY A 5 -48.43 9.96 -38.76
C GLY A 5 -47.22 9.01 -38.61
N PRO A 6 -46.48 9.09 -37.50
CA PRO A 6 -45.45 8.11 -37.20
C PRO A 6 -46.08 6.88 -36.53
N THR A 7 -45.68 5.73 -37.03
CA THR A 7 -46.00 4.37 -36.61
C THR A 7 -45.65 4.12 -35.14
N SER A 8 -46.60 3.62 -34.35
CA SER A 8 -46.35 3.15 -32.98
C SER A 8 -45.58 1.82 -33.02
N GLY A 9 -44.26 1.86 -32.88
CA GLY A 9 -43.51 0.68 -32.45
C GLY A 9 -43.89 0.36 -31.00
N LYS A 10 -44.40 -0.85 -30.73
CA LYS A 10 -44.57 -1.34 -29.36
C LYS A 10 -43.20 -1.36 -28.68
N GLN A 11 -42.94 -0.40 -27.80
CA GLN A 11 -41.78 -0.46 -26.88
C GLN A 11 -42.00 -1.63 -25.93
N GLN A 12 -41.05 -2.57 -25.93
CA GLN A 12 -40.97 -3.64 -24.94
C GLN A 12 -40.72 -2.99 -23.57
N GLN A 13 -41.67 -3.14 -22.64
CA GLN A 13 -41.56 -2.59 -21.29
C GLN A 13 -40.66 -3.52 -20.46
N ASP A 14 -39.41 -3.13 -20.25
CA ASP A 14 -38.50 -3.78 -19.31
C ASP A 14 -38.65 -3.13 -17.92
N TYR A 15 -38.68 -3.93 -16.84
CA TYR A 15 -38.70 -3.42 -15.46
C TYR A 15 -37.42 -2.67 -15.12
N HIS A 16 -37.56 -1.64 -14.29
CA HIS A 16 -36.49 -0.73 -13.91
C HIS A 16 -35.40 -1.36 -13.01
N ILE A 17 -35.73 -2.39 -12.23
CA ILE A 17 -34.83 -3.06 -11.29
C ILE A 17 -34.57 -4.50 -11.77
N GLY A 18 -33.31 -4.87 -11.99
CA GLY A 18 -32.94 -6.18 -12.56
C GLY A 18 -33.01 -7.35 -11.56
N TYR A 19 -33.12 -8.58 -12.06
CA TYR A 19 -33.23 -9.82 -11.28
C TYR A 19 -31.85 -10.47 -10.96
N LYS A 20 -30.82 -9.66 -10.66
CA LYS A 20 -29.49 -10.19 -10.30
C LYS A 20 -29.48 -10.69 -8.86
N GLU A 21 -28.59 -11.64 -8.56
CA GLU A 21 -28.59 -12.43 -7.32
C GLU A 21 -28.58 -11.58 -6.04
N ASP A 22 -27.78 -10.51 -5.99
CA ASP A 22 -27.69 -9.64 -4.80
C ASP A 22 -28.91 -8.71 -4.65
N THR A 23 -29.51 -8.29 -5.76
CA THR A 23 -30.78 -7.56 -5.77
C THR A 23 -31.93 -8.47 -5.31
N LEU A 24 -31.93 -9.75 -5.71
CA LEU A 24 -32.88 -10.74 -5.24
C LEU A 24 -32.74 -11.00 -3.74
N LYS A 25 -31.50 -11.16 -3.22
CA LYS A 25 -31.23 -11.32 -1.79
C LYS A 25 -31.72 -10.13 -0.94
N ALA A 26 -31.57 -8.91 -1.44
CA ALA A 26 -32.10 -7.72 -0.77
C ALA A 26 -33.64 -7.71 -0.72
N PHE A 27 -34.31 -8.16 -1.79
CA PHE A 27 -35.78 -8.26 -1.81
C PHE A 27 -36.33 -9.46 -1.02
N GLU A 28 -35.54 -10.53 -0.86
CA GLU A 28 -35.89 -11.70 -0.04
C GLU A 28 -36.00 -11.39 1.46
N LEU A 29 -35.44 -10.26 1.93
CA LEU A 29 -35.64 -9.77 3.31
C LEU A 29 -37.10 -9.38 3.58
N ARG A 30 -37.89 -9.13 2.54
CA ARG A 30 -39.31 -8.73 2.65
C ARG A 30 -40.19 -9.95 2.86
N ASN A 31 -41.00 -9.94 3.92
CA ASN A 31 -41.95 -11.00 4.24
C ASN A 31 -43.28 -10.43 4.78
N VAL A 32 -44.23 -11.30 5.15
CA VAL A 32 -45.57 -10.87 5.58
C VAL A 32 -45.49 -10.04 6.87
N SER A 33 -44.61 -10.41 7.80
CA SER A 33 -44.49 -9.74 9.10
C SER A 33 -43.92 -8.31 8.99
N THR A 34 -43.05 -8.06 8.00
CA THR A 34 -42.40 -6.76 7.80
C THR A 34 -43.20 -5.84 6.86
N CYS A 35 -43.90 -6.40 5.88
CA CYS A 35 -44.47 -5.62 4.77
C CYS A 35 -46.01 -5.62 4.70
N LEU A 36 -46.67 -6.68 5.19
CA LEU A 36 -48.12 -6.88 5.03
C LEU A 36 -48.90 -6.75 6.34
N GLY A 37 -48.32 -6.16 7.40
CA GLY A 37 -48.98 -6.01 8.70
C GLY A 37 -50.37 -5.32 8.64
N TYR A 38 -50.60 -4.46 7.64
CA TYR A 38 -51.89 -3.80 7.40
C TYR A 38 -52.97 -4.71 6.81
N LEU A 39 -52.57 -5.77 6.10
CA LEU A 39 -53.46 -6.66 5.35
C LEU A 39 -53.74 -7.96 6.11
N VAL A 40 -52.80 -8.40 6.95
CA VAL A 40 -52.89 -9.63 7.74
C VAL A 40 -54.21 -9.77 8.52
N PRO A 41 -54.70 -8.77 9.29
CA PRO A 41 -55.96 -8.91 10.03
C PRO A 41 -57.16 -9.14 9.11
N THR A 42 -57.15 -8.55 7.91
CA THR A 42 -58.19 -8.76 6.90
C THR A 42 -58.12 -10.18 6.34
N LEU A 43 -56.93 -10.70 6.03
CA LEU A 43 -56.76 -12.08 5.57
C LEU A 43 -57.21 -13.11 6.62
N GLU A 44 -56.94 -12.86 7.89
CA GLU A 44 -57.36 -13.72 9.01
C GLU A 44 -58.89 -13.75 9.20
N SER A 45 -59.60 -12.72 8.71
CA SER A 45 -61.06 -12.65 8.76
C SER A 45 -61.77 -13.37 7.60
N LEU A 46 -61.03 -13.73 6.53
CA LEU A 46 -61.57 -14.42 5.35
C LEU A 46 -61.73 -15.93 5.60
N PRO A 47 -62.60 -16.61 4.82
CA PRO A 47 -62.68 -18.07 4.84
C PRO A 47 -61.30 -18.70 4.56
N PRO A 48 -60.91 -19.80 5.23
CA PRO A 48 -59.58 -20.40 5.08
C PRO A 48 -59.19 -20.81 3.65
N THR A 49 -60.14 -20.87 2.72
CA THR A 49 -59.98 -21.26 1.31
C THR A 49 -60.02 -20.07 0.35
N PHE A 50 -59.76 -18.85 0.83
CA PHE A 50 -59.75 -17.65 -0.01
C PHE A 50 -58.71 -17.73 -1.13
N THR A 51 -58.91 -16.93 -2.17
CA THR A 51 -58.03 -16.79 -3.32
C THR A 51 -57.30 -15.45 -3.28
N LEU A 52 -55.96 -15.46 -3.36
CA LEU A 52 -55.14 -14.25 -3.35
C LEU A 52 -54.20 -14.22 -4.56
N LEU A 53 -54.18 -13.08 -5.24
CA LEU A 53 -53.25 -12.76 -6.31
C LEU A 53 -52.20 -11.76 -5.81
N ASP A 54 -50.93 -12.11 -5.90
CA ASP A 54 -49.77 -11.27 -5.58
C ASP A 54 -49.12 -10.78 -6.88
N VAL A 55 -49.36 -9.52 -7.22
CA VAL A 55 -48.93 -8.87 -8.46
C VAL A 55 -47.54 -8.27 -8.27
N GLY A 56 -46.61 -8.60 -9.18
CA GLY A 56 -45.20 -8.22 -9.08
C GLY A 56 -44.48 -8.99 -7.98
N CYS A 57 -44.68 -10.30 -7.92
CA CYS A 57 -44.22 -11.13 -6.80
C CYS A 57 -42.68 -11.24 -6.69
N GLY A 58 -41.92 -10.89 -7.73
CA GLY A 58 -40.46 -10.89 -7.75
C GLY A 58 -39.87 -12.24 -7.28
N PRO A 59 -38.96 -12.25 -6.28
CA PRO A 59 -38.36 -13.49 -5.74
C PRO A 59 -39.36 -14.39 -4.99
N GLY A 60 -40.62 -13.98 -4.83
CA GLY A 60 -41.69 -14.77 -4.23
C GLY A 60 -41.63 -14.84 -2.70
N SER A 61 -40.76 -14.08 -2.02
CA SER A 61 -40.56 -14.17 -0.56
C SER A 61 -41.85 -13.91 0.23
N ILE A 62 -42.61 -12.87 -0.13
CA ILE A 62 -43.93 -12.56 0.46
C ILE A 62 -44.93 -13.66 0.10
N THR A 63 -44.94 -14.11 -1.16
CA THR A 63 -45.87 -15.13 -1.67
C THR A 63 -45.70 -16.48 -0.96
N PHE A 64 -44.46 -16.93 -0.76
CA PHE A 64 -44.13 -18.14 0.00
C PHE A 64 -44.55 -18.01 1.47
N ASP A 65 -44.33 -16.84 2.07
CA ASP A 65 -44.68 -16.60 3.46
C ASP A 65 -46.20 -16.56 3.67
N LEU A 66 -46.95 -15.96 2.73
CA LEU A 66 -48.41 -16.04 2.68
C LEU A 66 -48.90 -17.49 2.58
N ALA A 67 -48.30 -18.30 1.71
CA ALA A 67 -48.69 -19.70 1.53
C ALA A 67 -48.44 -20.56 2.77
N ARG A 68 -47.34 -20.34 3.48
CA ARG A 68 -47.08 -21.01 4.77
C ARG A 68 -48.05 -20.59 5.84
N ARG A 69 -48.42 -19.31 5.90
CA ARG A 69 -49.33 -18.77 6.92
C ARG A 69 -50.79 -19.16 6.67
N PHE A 70 -51.20 -19.27 5.40
CA PHE A 70 -52.55 -19.64 4.98
C PHE A 70 -52.54 -20.87 4.06
N PRO A 71 -52.21 -22.07 4.59
CA PRO A 71 -51.93 -23.25 3.77
C PRO A 71 -53.15 -23.79 3.00
N LYS A 72 -54.36 -23.40 3.39
CA LYS A 72 -55.62 -23.77 2.74
C LYS A 72 -56.08 -22.77 1.67
N ALA A 73 -55.47 -21.59 1.60
CA ALA A 73 -55.76 -20.58 0.60
C ALA A 73 -55.10 -20.93 -0.73
N LYS A 74 -55.68 -20.46 -1.84
CA LYS A 74 -55.04 -20.52 -3.16
C LYS A 74 -54.31 -19.20 -3.40
N ILE A 75 -52.99 -19.23 -3.53
CA ILE A 75 -52.16 -18.03 -3.65
C ILE A 75 -51.41 -18.09 -4.98
N ILE A 76 -51.64 -17.09 -5.84
CA ILE A 76 -51.01 -17.01 -7.16
C ILE A 76 -50.06 -15.80 -7.17
N GLY A 77 -48.78 -16.02 -7.40
CA GLY A 77 -47.80 -14.97 -7.66
C GLY A 77 -47.62 -14.72 -9.15
N VAL A 78 -47.65 -13.46 -9.58
CA VAL A 78 -47.44 -13.07 -10.98
C VAL A 78 -46.30 -12.08 -11.10
N ASP A 79 -45.40 -12.33 -12.05
CA ASP A 79 -44.31 -11.43 -12.40
C ASP A 79 -43.99 -11.54 -13.91
N LEU A 80 -43.43 -10.49 -14.51
CA LEU A 80 -43.03 -10.52 -15.92
C LEU A 80 -41.76 -11.34 -16.15
N GLY A 81 -40.88 -11.42 -15.13
CA GLY A 81 -39.62 -12.14 -15.21
C GLY A 81 -39.82 -13.66 -15.30
N LYS A 82 -39.75 -14.22 -16.51
CA LYS A 82 -39.89 -15.68 -16.71
C LYS A 82 -38.90 -16.48 -15.88
N GLU A 83 -37.64 -16.05 -15.84
CA GLU A 83 -36.58 -16.73 -15.10
C GLU A 83 -36.84 -16.75 -13.58
N VAL A 84 -37.35 -15.65 -13.00
CA VAL A 84 -37.66 -15.61 -11.56
C VAL A 84 -38.87 -16.47 -11.23
N ILE A 85 -39.86 -16.53 -12.13
CA ILE A 85 -41.04 -17.39 -11.96
C ILE A 85 -40.67 -18.88 -12.06
N GLU A 86 -39.81 -19.26 -13.01
CA GLU A 86 -39.29 -20.62 -13.11
C GLU A 86 -38.52 -21.02 -11.84
N ARG A 87 -37.68 -20.12 -11.32
CA ARG A 87 -36.98 -20.29 -10.04
C ARG A 87 -37.94 -20.50 -8.87
N ASN A 88 -38.97 -19.67 -8.77
CA ASN A 88 -39.95 -19.76 -7.69
C ASN A 88 -40.76 -21.07 -7.78
N ASN A 89 -41.18 -21.46 -8.98
CA ASN A 89 -41.88 -22.73 -9.20
C ASN A 89 -41.01 -23.95 -8.79
N ALA A 90 -39.72 -23.95 -9.11
CA ALA A 90 -38.79 -25.00 -8.67
C ALA A 90 -38.66 -25.09 -7.14
N ASN A 91 -38.86 -23.97 -6.44
CA ASN A 91 -38.67 -23.85 -4.99
C ASN A 91 -39.92 -24.16 -4.15
N ILE A 92 -41.10 -24.38 -4.76
CA ILE A 92 -42.37 -24.64 -4.05
C ILE A 92 -42.25 -25.83 -3.10
N ALA A 93 -41.70 -26.96 -3.57
CA ALA A 93 -41.59 -28.17 -2.76
C ALA A 93 -40.71 -27.99 -1.51
N ALA A 94 -39.70 -27.12 -1.59
CA ALA A 94 -38.80 -26.84 -0.49
C ALA A 94 -39.36 -25.80 0.50
N HIS A 95 -40.09 -24.80 0.01
CA HIS A 95 -40.45 -23.62 0.82
C HIS A 95 -41.91 -23.56 1.26
N ALA A 96 -42.84 -24.21 0.54
CA ALA A 96 -44.26 -24.25 0.90
C ALA A 96 -44.93 -25.57 0.47
N PRO A 97 -44.41 -26.73 0.92
CA PRO A 97 -44.93 -28.04 0.51
C PRO A 97 -46.39 -28.23 0.94
N GLY A 98 -47.22 -28.76 0.03
CA GLY A 98 -48.61 -29.10 0.32
C GLY A 98 -49.57 -27.90 0.43
N THR A 99 -49.15 -26.71 -0.02
CA THR A 99 -49.98 -25.50 -0.08
C THR A 99 -50.55 -25.26 -1.48
N GLY A 100 -51.57 -24.41 -1.60
CA GLY A 100 -52.17 -24.02 -2.88
C GLY A 100 -51.43 -22.91 -3.63
N ILE A 101 -50.10 -22.83 -3.52
CA ILE A 101 -49.28 -21.79 -4.15
C ILE A 101 -48.97 -22.10 -5.63
N GLU A 102 -49.02 -21.07 -6.48
CA GLU A 102 -48.71 -21.14 -7.90
C GLU A 102 -47.98 -19.86 -8.35
N PHE A 103 -47.00 -19.96 -9.25
CA PHE A 103 -46.37 -18.78 -9.87
C PHE A 103 -46.57 -18.77 -11.38
N ARG A 104 -47.03 -17.65 -11.94
CA ARG A 104 -47.28 -17.48 -13.38
C ARG A 104 -46.49 -16.30 -13.95
N ALA A 105 -45.90 -16.49 -15.12
CA ALA A 105 -45.15 -15.44 -15.81
C ALA A 105 -46.07 -14.69 -16.79
N GLY A 106 -46.07 -13.36 -16.74
CA GLY A 106 -46.81 -12.55 -17.71
C GLY A 106 -46.94 -11.07 -17.35
N ASN A 107 -47.44 -10.29 -18.31
CA ASN A 107 -47.66 -8.86 -18.13
C ASN A 107 -49.05 -8.60 -17.54
N ILE A 108 -49.12 -8.02 -16.33
CA ILE A 108 -50.39 -7.74 -15.66
C ILE A 108 -51.29 -6.75 -16.42
N LEU A 109 -50.72 -5.93 -17.32
CA LEU A 109 -51.48 -5.05 -18.21
C LEU A 109 -52.21 -5.82 -19.33
N GLU A 110 -51.89 -7.09 -19.52
CA GLU A 110 -52.51 -8.00 -20.49
C GLU A 110 -53.03 -9.26 -19.74
N PRO A 111 -53.99 -9.13 -18.79
CA PRO A 111 -54.37 -10.20 -17.87
C PRO A 111 -54.93 -11.45 -18.57
N GLU A 112 -55.51 -11.30 -19.76
CA GLU A 112 -56.00 -12.41 -20.59
C GLU A 112 -54.88 -13.36 -21.06
N SER A 113 -53.62 -12.91 -21.02
CA SER A 113 -52.46 -13.75 -21.32
C SER A 113 -52.03 -14.64 -20.15
N ILE A 114 -52.53 -14.36 -18.94
CA ILE A 114 -52.12 -15.00 -17.67
C ILE A 114 -53.26 -15.80 -17.04
N PHE A 115 -54.49 -15.30 -17.19
CA PHE A 115 -55.68 -15.82 -16.52
C PHE A 115 -56.73 -16.24 -17.55
N SER A 116 -57.42 -17.33 -17.23
CA SER A 116 -58.61 -17.73 -17.97
C SER A 116 -59.76 -16.73 -17.76
N ALA A 117 -60.73 -16.72 -18.67
CA ALA A 117 -61.91 -15.84 -18.56
C ALA A 117 -62.71 -16.06 -17.26
N GLU A 118 -62.63 -17.26 -16.68
CA GLU A 118 -63.28 -17.60 -15.40
C GLU A 118 -62.52 -17.08 -14.17
N GLU A 119 -61.20 -16.88 -14.30
CA GLU A 119 -60.34 -16.38 -13.21
C GLU A 119 -60.40 -14.84 -13.10
N ILE A 120 -60.67 -14.13 -14.21
CA ILE A 120 -60.78 -12.68 -14.20
C ILE A 120 -62.02 -12.25 -13.39
N GLY A 121 -61.81 -11.47 -12.33
CA GLY A 121 -62.88 -11.04 -11.44
C GLY A 121 -63.29 -12.09 -10.41
N SER A 122 -62.46 -13.11 -10.17
CA SER A 122 -62.74 -14.18 -9.21
C SER A 122 -61.95 -14.07 -7.90
N PHE A 123 -60.88 -13.27 -7.84
CA PHE A 123 -59.97 -13.23 -6.70
C PHE A 123 -60.57 -12.52 -5.49
N ASP A 124 -60.48 -13.12 -4.31
CA ASP A 124 -60.93 -12.50 -3.05
C ASP A 124 -60.04 -11.32 -2.67
N VAL A 125 -58.74 -11.43 -2.93
CA VAL A 125 -57.72 -10.41 -2.64
C VAL A 125 -56.75 -10.28 -3.82
N VAL A 126 -56.51 -9.05 -4.27
CA VAL A 126 -55.43 -8.72 -5.21
C VAL A 126 -54.47 -7.75 -4.52
N HIS A 127 -53.24 -8.19 -4.32
CA HIS A 127 -52.20 -7.50 -3.54
C HIS A 127 -51.02 -7.14 -4.44
N GLU A 128 -50.40 -5.99 -4.17
CA GLU A 128 -49.08 -5.64 -4.70
C GLU A 128 -48.24 -4.93 -3.62
N HIS A 129 -46.93 -5.12 -3.68
CA HIS A 129 -45.97 -4.37 -2.86
C HIS A 129 -44.78 -3.89 -3.70
N THR A 130 -44.58 -2.58 -3.77
CA THR A 130 -43.51 -1.90 -4.56
C THR A 130 -43.53 -2.16 -6.06
N THR A 131 -44.70 -2.50 -6.63
CA THR A 131 -44.85 -2.80 -8.06
C THR A 131 -45.20 -1.55 -8.88
N LEU A 132 -46.10 -0.71 -8.37
CA LEU A 132 -46.58 0.51 -9.02
C LEU A 132 -45.49 1.57 -9.17
N ILE A 133 -44.54 1.64 -8.23
CA ILE A 133 -43.40 2.57 -8.35
C ILE A 133 -42.42 2.15 -9.48
N CYS A 134 -42.48 0.89 -9.94
CA CYS A 134 -41.60 0.33 -10.96
C CYS A 134 -42.22 0.31 -12.37
N ILE A 135 -43.46 0.77 -12.55
CA ILE A 135 -44.19 0.73 -13.83
C ILE A 135 -44.65 2.15 -14.23
N PRO A 136 -44.31 2.64 -15.44
CA PRO A 136 -44.73 3.98 -15.88
C PRO A 136 -46.26 4.17 -15.92
N ASN A 137 -47.00 3.17 -16.39
CA ASN A 137 -48.47 3.19 -16.47
C ASN A 137 -49.13 2.57 -15.22
N ASN A 138 -48.77 3.05 -14.03
CA ASN A 138 -49.22 2.42 -12.78
C ASN A 138 -50.73 2.60 -12.46
N ILE A 139 -51.41 3.57 -13.06
CA ILE A 139 -52.88 3.70 -12.96
C ILE A 139 -53.59 2.53 -13.64
N GLU A 140 -53.10 2.10 -14.80
CA GLU A 140 -53.68 0.97 -15.52
C GLU A 140 -53.50 -0.34 -14.75
N VAL A 141 -52.35 -0.53 -14.09
CA VAL A 141 -52.13 -1.68 -13.20
C VAL A 141 -53.20 -1.72 -12.09
N LEU A 142 -53.47 -0.58 -11.44
CA LEU A 142 -54.50 -0.50 -10.41
C LEU A 142 -55.92 -0.77 -10.97
N ARG A 143 -56.19 -0.35 -12.22
CA ARG A 143 -57.44 -0.67 -12.93
C ARG A 143 -57.56 -2.18 -13.20
N MET A 144 -56.48 -2.82 -13.62
CA MET A 144 -56.42 -4.28 -13.82
C MET A 144 -56.58 -5.04 -12.50
N MET A 145 -55.92 -4.61 -11.42
CA MET A 145 -56.10 -5.21 -10.09
C MET A 145 -57.56 -5.16 -9.63
N LYS A 146 -58.25 -4.03 -9.86
CA LYS A 146 -59.68 -3.87 -9.58
C LYS A 146 -60.55 -4.80 -10.45
N GLN A 147 -60.19 -5.02 -11.71
CA GLN A 147 -60.91 -5.94 -12.60
C GLN A 147 -60.71 -7.41 -12.20
N LEU A 148 -59.52 -7.77 -11.70
CA LEU A 148 -59.18 -9.12 -11.26
C LEU A 148 -59.83 -9.48 -9.93
N ALA A 149 -60.01 -8.50 -9.03
CA ALA A 149 -60.73 -8.68 -7.79
C ALA A 149 -62.23 -8.94 -8.03
N ARG A 150 -62.85 -9.77 -7.19
CA ARG A 150 -64.30 -10.02 -7.24
C ARG A 150 -65.10 -8.72 -7.12
N GLN A 151 -66.11 -8.56 -7.97
CA GLN A 151 -66.94 -7.35 -8.05
C GLN A 151 -67.69 -7.09 -6.73
N ASP A 152 -68.12 -8.14 -6.05
CA ASP A 152 -68.84 -8.10 -4.78
C ASP A 152 -67.93 -8.50 -3.61
N GLY A 153 -67.36 -7.48 -2.95
CA GLY A 153 -66.59 -7.64 -1.71
C GLY A 153 -65.10 -7.97 -1.89
N GLY A 154 -64.55 -7.84 -3.11
CA GLY A 154 -63.13 -8.05 -3.38
C GLY A 154 -62.24 -6.99 -2.77
N ILE A 155 -61.03 -7.39 -2.38
CA ILE A 155 -60.07 -6.49 -1.73
C ILE A 155 -58.93 -6.22 -2.69
N VAL A 156 -58.67 -4.95 -2.97
CA VAL A 156 -57.44 -4.49 -3.64
C VAL A 156 -56.53 -3.88 -2.58
N ALA A 157 -55.33 -4.42 -2.43
CA ALA A 157 -54.37 -4.01 -1.41
C ALA A 157 -53.07 -3.56 -2.07
N CYS A 158 -52.63 -2.34 -1.75
CA CYS A 158 -51.44 -1.73 -2.35
C CYS A 158 -50.54 -1.19 -1.24
N ARG A 159 -49.22 -1.39 -1.39
CA ARG A 159 -48.22 -0.87 -0.46
C ARG A 159 -47.04 -0.35 -1.27
N GLU A 160 -46.83 0.97 -1.20
CA GLU A 160 -45.84 1.63 -2.04
C GLU A 160 -44.89 2.52 -1.28
N GLY A 161 -43.66 2.55 -1.78
CA GLY A 161 -42.62 3.48 -1.33
C GLY A 161 -42.73 4.84 -2.00
N ASP A 162 -41.94 5.77 -1.51
CA ASP A 162 -41.76 7.11 -2.07
C ASP A 162 -40.30 7.47 -1.92
N THR A 163 -39.64 7.85 -3.02
CA THR A 163 -38.17 8.08 -3.00
C THR A 163 -37.79 9.24 -2.08
N HIS A 164 -38.67 10.23 -1.90
CA HIS A 164 -38.44 11.37 -0.99
C HIS A 164 -38.66 11.01 0.49
N SER A 165 -39.30 9.89 0.78
CA SER A 165 -39.52 9.40 2.15
C SER A 165 -38.39 8.50 2.66
N GLN A 166 -37.41 8.19 1.81
CA GLN A 166 -36.25 7.37 2.15
C GLN A 166 -35.25 8.20 2.97
N LEU A 167 -34.92 7.71 4.17
CA LEU A 167 -33.96 8.34 5.07
C LEU A 167 -32.68 7.48 5.13
N LEU A 168 -31.53 8.11 4.85
CA LEU A 168 -30.20 7.49 4.95
C LEU A 168 -29.40 8.18 6.06
N TRP A 169 -28.69 7.39 6.88
CA TRP A 169 -27.79 7.90 7.91
C TRP A 169 -26.44 7.17 7.88
N PRO A 170 -25.30 7.89 7.78
CA PRO A 170 -25.19 9.34 7.63
C PRO A 170 -25.85 9.83 6.32
N PRO A 171 -26.33 11.10 6.26
CA PRO A 171 -27.01 11.60 5.08
C PRO A 171 -26.08 11.56 3.87
N CYS A 172 -26.57 10.98 2.76
CA CYS A 172 -25.89 10.97 1.46
C CYS A 172 -26.83 11.58 0.40
N PRO A 173 -26.85 12.92 0.27
CA PRO A 173 -27.72 13.63 -0.68
C PRO A 173 -27.52 13.15 -2.12
N GLU A 174 -26.30 12.83 -2.50
CA GLU A 174 -25.93 12.41 -3.86
C GLU A 174 -26.62 11.09 -4.25
N SER A 175 -26.75 10.14 -3.31
CA SER A 175 -27.43 8.87 -3.56
C SER A 175 -28.94 9.04 -3.70
N ALA A 176 -29.54 9.94 -2.90
CA ALA A 176 -30.98 10.20 -2.95
C ALA A 176 -31.38 10.92 -4.26
N GLU A 177 -30.60 11.94 -4.65
CA GLU A 177 -30.79 12.67 -5.91
C GLU A 177 -30.59 11.77 -7.13
N LEU A 178 -29.60 10.87 -7.10
CA LEU A 178 -29.34 9.93 -8.18
C LEU A 178 -30.52 8.97 -8.38
N GLN A 179 -31.04 8.39 -7.28
CA GLN A 179 -32.18 7.47 -7.34
C GLN A 179 -33.45 8.17 -7.86
N GLU A 180 -33.73 9.39 -7.40
CA GLU A 180 -34.88 10.16 -7.89
C GLU A 180 -34.81 10.42 -9.40
N ARG A 181 -33.67 10.92 -9.90
CA ARG A 181 -33.48 11.24 -11.32
C ARG A 181 -33.55 10.01 -12.21
N ILE A 182 -33.09 8.87 -11.71
CA ILE A 182 -33.18 7.58 -12.41
C ILE A 182 -34.65 7.18 -12.62
N TYR A 183 -35.49 7.34 -11.60
CA TYR A 183 -36.91 7.01 -11.70
C TYR A 183 -37.61 7.94 -12.69
N GLU A 184 -37.32 9.25 -12.65
CA GLU A 184 -37.87 10.23 -13.60
C GLU A 184 -37.51 9.92 -15.06
N MET A 185 -36.25 9.54 -15.33
CA MET A 185 -35.79 9.18 -16.67
C MET A 185 -36.53 8.00 -17.28
N ASN A 186 -36.93 7.03 -16.45
CA ASN A 186 -37.67 5.85 -16.88
C ASN A 186 -39.18 6.10 -16.93
N GLY A 187 -39.63 7.35 -16.73
CA GLY A 187 -41.04 7.72 -16.73
C GLY A 187 -41.78 7.20 -15.50
N LEU A 188 -41.08 6.92 -14.40
CA LEU A 188 -41.66 6.40 -13.16
C LEU A 188 -42.11 7.55 -12.23
N ASP A 189 -43.18 7.32 -11.50
CA ASP A 189 -43.71 8.25 -10.50
C ASP A 189 -42.95 8.07 -9.17
N THR A 190 -41.97 8.94 -8.90
CA THR A 190 -41.14 8.96 -7.67
C THR A 190 -41.96 9.12 -6.39
N GLN A 191 -43.20 9.58 -6.52
CA GLN A 191 -44.10 9.89 -5.41
C GLN A 191 -45.31 8.95 -5.35
N THR A 192 -45.17 7.72 -5.84
CA THR A 192 -46.27 6.76 -5.93
C THR A 192 -46.93 6.49 -4.57
N GLY A 193 -46.15 6.26 -3.50
CA GLY A 193 -46.66 5.95 -2.16
C GLY A 193 -47.63 7.00 -1.61
N ARG A 194 -47.28 8.30 -1.70
CA ARG A 194 -48.16 9.38 -1.20
C ARG A 194 -49.39 9.63 -2.08
N LYS A 195 -49.39 9.15 -3.33
CA LYS A 195 -50.47 9.37 -4.31
C LYS A 195 -51.49 8.22 -4.35
N LEU A 196 -51.27 7.10 -3.66
CA LEU A 196 -52.14 5.92 -3.70
C LEU A 196 -53.64 6.22 -3.51
N LEU A 197 -53.98 7.08 -2.56
CA LEU A 197 -55.39 7.49 -2.33
C LEU A 197 -56.00 8.16 -3.57
N SER A 198 -55.28 9.11 -4.16
CA SER A 198 -55.74 9.81 -5.37
C SER A 198 -55.87 8.86 -6.56
N LYS A 199 -54.90 7.95 -6.73
CA LYS A 199 -54.93 6.92 -7.79
C LYS A 199 -56.12 5.97 -7.64
N ALA A 200 -56.44 5.55 -6.41
CA ALA A 200 -57.60 4.71 -6.12
C ALA A 200 -58.93 5.41 -6.46
N LEU A 201 -59.05 6.71 -6.17
CA LEU A 201 -60.22 7.51 -6.56
C LEU A 201 -60.34 7.64 -8.09
N GLU A 202 -59.21 7.81 -8.79
CA GLU A 202 -59.15 7.94 -10.25
C GLU A 202 -59.62 6.68 -11.00
N VAL A 203 -59.31 5.49 -10.48
CA VAL A 203 -59.85 4.22 -11.03
C VAL A 203 -61.29 3.92 -10.56
N GLY A 204 -61.92 4.88 -9.88
CA GLY A 204 -63.33 4.82 -9.49
C GLY A 204 -63.62 3.95 -8.27
N ILE A 205 -62.69 3.83 -7.31
CA ILE A 205 -63.00 3.30 -5.96
C ILE A 205 -63.53 4.44 -5.12
N ARG A 206 -64.67 4.27 -4.44
CA ARG A 206 -65.26 5.36 -3.65
C ARG A 206 -64.48 5.58 -2.36
N ARG A 207 -64.46 6.82 -1.88
CA ARG A 207 -63.68 7.21 -0.69
C ARG A 207 -64.08 6.44 0.58
N ASP A 208 -65.35 6.09 0.74
CA ASP A 208 -65.89 5.29 1.86
C ASP A 208 -65.37 3.85 1.87
N GLN A 209 -64.83 3.37 0.75
CA GLN A 209 -64.31 2.02 0.58
C GLN A 209 -62.78 1.93 0.73
N ILE A 210 -62.10 3.04 1.05
CA ILE A 210 -60.64 3.11 1.10
C ILE A 210 -60.15 3.26 2.54
N THR A 211 -59.33 2.30 2.97
CA THR A 211 -58.55 2.38 4.21
C THR A 211 -57.11 2.75 3.88
N ALA A 212 -56.66 3.92 4.34
CA ALA A 212 -55.29 4.37 4.18
C ALA A 212 -54.47 4.13 5.46
N SER A 213 -53.22 3.68 5.32
CA SER A 213 -52.27 3.47 6.42
C SER A 213 -50.83 3.70 5.95
N ALA A 214 -49.92 3.97 6.89
CA ALA A 214 -48.50 4.13 6.63
C ALA A 214 -47.68 3.20 7.54
N SER A 215 -46.51 2.78 7.06
CA SER A 215 -45.55 1.93 7.78
C SER A 215 -44.13 2.34 7.41
N VAL A 216 -43.17 2.03 8.29
CA VAL A 216 -41.74 2.27 8.04
C VAL A 216 -41.04 0.92 7.83
N LEU A 217 -40.31 0.80 6.73
CA LEU A 217 -39.37 -0.30 6.49
C LEU A 217 -37.96 0.20 6.81
N SER A 218 -37.23 -0.52 7.65
CA SER A 218 -35.92 -0.09 8.15
C SER A 218 -34.87 -1.19 8.00
N ASN A 219 -33.72 -0.85 7.42
CA ASN A 219 -32.53 -1.70 7.37
C ASN A 219 -31.58 -1.27 8.49
N ILE A 220 -31.73 -1.85 9.67
CA ILE A 220 -31.09 -1.37 10.91
C ILE A 220 -29.84 -2.18 11.22
N THR A 221 -29.81 -3.47 10.93
CA THR A 221 -28.65 -4.32 11.22
C THR A 221 -27.55 -4.15 10.14
N ALA A 222 -26.29 -4.40 10.49
CA ALA A 222 -25.19 -4.33 9.51
C ALA A 222 -25.43 -5.21 8.26
N PRO A 223 -25.92 -6.46 8.37
CA PRO A 223 -26.25 -7.28 7.21
C PRO A 223 -27.36 -6.67 6.32
N GLU A 224 -28.42 -6.13 6.92
CA GLU A 224 -29.51 -5.47 6.16
C GLU A 224 -29.00 -4.23 5.43
N ARG A 225 -28.16 -3.41 6.08
CA ARG A 225 -27.54 -2.24 5.46
C ARG A 225 -26.61 -2.63 4.33
N HIS A 226 -25.80 -3.68 4.52
CA HIS A 226 -24.86 -4.16 3.52
C HIS A 226 -25.58 -4.74 2.29
N LEU A 227 -26.62 -5.55 2.50
CA LEU A 227 -27.44 -6.07 1.41
C LEU A 227 -28.15 -4.94 0.64
N TYR A 228 -28.69 -3.95 1.35
CA TYR A 228 -29.34 -2.80 0.73
C TYR A 228 -28.36 -1.95 -0.10
N ALA A 229 -27.23 -1.54 0.49
CA ALA A 229 -26.21 -0.75 -0.19
C ALA A 229 -25.55 -1.53 -1.33
N GLY A 230 -25.22 -2.80 -1.11
CA GLY A 230 -24.64 -3.71 -2.10
C GLY A 230 -25.52 -3.88 -3.34
N SER A 231 -26.85 -3.89 -3.17
CA SER A 231 -27.78 -3.94 -4.31
C SER A 231 -27.66 -2.70 -5.22
N MET A 232 -27.52 -1.51 -4.65
CA MET A 232 -27.36 -0.26 -5.41
C MET A 232 -26.00 -0.17 -6.08
N ILE A 233 -24.94 -0.58 -5.37
CA ILE A 233 -23.56 -0.62 -5.89
C ILE A 233 -23.46 -1.60 -7.06
N THR A 234 -24.06 -2.78 -6.94
CA THR A 234 -24.04 -3.80 -8.00
C THR A 234 -24.77 -3.31 -9.26
N MET A 235 -25.89 -2.60 -9.08
CA MET A 235 -26.58 -1.95 -10.19
C MET A 235 -25.72 -0.84 -10.82
N LEU A 236 -24.94 -0.08 -10.05
CA LEU A 236 -24.01 0.93 -10.58
C LEU A 236 -22.77 0.34 -11.24
N ALA A 237 -22.27 -0.80 -10.79
CA ALA A 237 -21.08 -1.45 -11.33
C ALA A 237 -21.36 -2.16 -12.68
N ASP A 238 -22.60 -2.55 -12.93
CA ASP A 238 -22.98 -3.24 -14.16
C ASP A 238 -23.10 -2.29 -15.38
N GLU A 239 -22.18 -2.43 -16.34
CA GLU A 239 -22.15 -1.72 -17.64
C GLU A 239 -23.44 -1.83 -18.44
N THR A 240 -24.19 -2.90 -18.23
CA THR A 240 -25.44 -3.17 -18.95
C THR A 240 -26.68 -2.66 -18.21
N SER A 241 -26.53 -2.16 -16.98
CA SER A 241 -27.66 -1.70 -16.18
C SER A 241 -28.20 -0.35 -16.64
N GLN A 242 -29.50 -0.14 -16.44
CA GLN A 242 -30.12 1.17 -16.66
C GLN A 242 -29.58 2.21 -15.66
N TYR A 243 -29.18 1.78 -14.45
CA TYR A 243 -28.58 2.60 -13.40
C TYR A 243 -27.24 3.24 -13.84
N ARG A 244 -26.35 2.48 -14.48
CA ARG A 244 -25.04 3.00 -14.95
C ARG A 244 -25.18 3.88 -16.19
N ARG A 245 -26.04 3.50 -17.14
CA ARG A 245 -26.35 4.33 -18.34
C ARG A 245 -26.96 5.69 -17.97
N ALA A 246 -27.79 5.70 -16.93
CA ALA A 246 -28.37 6.90 -16.35
C ALA A 246 -27.32 7.83 -15.71
N ALA A 247 -26.42 7.27 -14.88
CA ALA A 247 -25.35 8.04 -14.25
C ALA A 247 -24.41 8.71 -15.28
N ALA A 248 -24.04 7.99 -16.35
CA ALA A 248 -23.14 8.50 -17.40
C ALA A 248 -23.72 9.68 -18.22
N LYS A 249 -25.05 9.72 -18.44
CA LYS A 249 -25.70 10.79 -19.22
C LYS A 249 -25.72 12.15 -18.52
N PHE A 250 -25.49 12.21 -17.21
CA PHE A 250 -25.65 13.42 -16.41
C PHE A 250 -24.35 13.95 -15.79
N GLY A 251 -23.19 13.53 -16.33
CA GLY A 251 -21.90 14.14 -16.01
C GLY A 251 -21.17 13.52 -14.82
N TYR A 252 -21.62 12.36 -14.32
CA TYR A 252 -20.75 11.52 -13.48
C TYR A 252 -19.66 10.93 -14.36
N THR A 253 -18.39 11.20 -14.04
CA THR A 253 -17.26 10.60 -14.75
C THR A 253 -17.17 9.10 -14.44
N GLU A 254 -16.60 8.29 -15.33
CA GLU A 254 -16.34 6.87 -15.03
C GLU A 254 -15.54 6.73 -13.73
N GLU A 255 -14.62 7.66 -13.47
CA GLU A 255 -13.86 7.75 -12.22
C GLU A 255 -14.73 8.04 -10.99
N GLN A 256 -15.83 8.79 -11.09
CA GLN A 256 -16.77 9.02 -9.98
C GLN A 256 -17.70 7.83 -9.73
N VAL A 257 -18.10 7.11 -10.78
CA VAL A 257 -18.88 5.87 -10.66
C VAL A 257 -17.99 4.76 -10.07
N ASP A 258 -16.76 4.61 -10.55
CA ASP A 258 -15.79 3.65 -10.02
C ASP A 258 -15.35 4.04 -8.60
N ASN A 259 -15.14 5.34 -8.31
CA ASN A 259 -14.91 5.83 -6.95
C ASN A 259 -16.11 5.58 -6.04
N SER A 260 -17.36 5.70 -6.46
CA SER A 260 -18.51 5.36 -5.59
C SER A 260 -18.57 3.87 -5.23
N THR A 261 -18.07 2.99 -6.10
CA THR A 261 -17.91 1.55 -5.81
C THR A 261 -16.68 1.23 -4.94
N THR A 262 -15.71 2.14 -4.83
CA THR A 262 -14.47 1.98 -4.02
C THR A 262 -14.41 2.87 -2.77
N GLU A 263 -15.18 3.96 -2.68
CA GLU A 263 -15.20 4.95 -1.59
C GLU A 263 -16.13 4.54 -0.45
N SER A 264 -16.98 3.52 -0.63
CA SER A 264 -17.71 2.87 0.46
C SER A 264 -16.78 2.16 1.46
N GLU A 265 -15.48 2.00 1.16
CA GLU A 265 -14.49 1.42 2.06
C GLU A 265 -13.60 2.46 2.77
N THR A 266 -13.65 3.76 2.45
CA THR A 266 -12.75 4.73 3.10
C THR A 266 -13.31 6.15 3.19
N MET A 267 -13.76 6.54 4.39
CA MET A 267 -14.12 7.92 4.70
C MET A 267 -12.84 8.73 5.02
N LYS A 268 -12.40 9.64 4.13
CA LYS A 268 -11.22 10.50 4.33
C LYS A 268 -11.59 11.94 4.76
N PRO A 269 -10.85 12.56 5.69
CA PRO A 269 -10.95 13.98 6.00
C PRO A 269 -10.12 14.87 5.04
N THR A 270 -10.59 16.08 4.85
CA THR A 270 -10.16 17.09 3.87
C THR A 270 -8.86 17.83 4.22
N ARG A 271 -8.25 18.40 3.16
CA ARG A 271 -6.95 19.10 3.10
C ARG A 271 -6.90 20.41 3.90
N GLY A 272 -5.76 20.65 4.56
CA GLY A 272 -5.32 21.98 4.95
C GLY A 272 -3.97 22.05 5.69
N SER A 273 -2.97 22.64 5.02
CA SER A 273 -1.73 23.23 5.58
C SER A 273 -0.48 22.34 5.79
N LEU A 274 0.64 22.82 5.22
CA LEU A 274 1.88 22.10 4.86
C LEU A 274 2.99 22.12 5.93
N VAL A 275 2.67 22.26 7.22
CA VAL A 275 3.71 22.47 8.26
C VAL A 275 3.82 21.39 9.35
N PRO A 276 2.85 20.49 9.64
CA PRO A 276 3.03 19.50 10.70
C PRO A 276 3.61 18.15 10.25
N VAL A 277 4.14 18.02 9.03
CA VAL A 277 4.59 16.73 8.46
C VAL A 277 5.75 16.09 9.25
N ALA A 278 6.63 16.89 9.89
CA ALA A 278 7.79 16.34 10.62
C ALA A 278 7.46 15.78 12.01
N LEU A 279 6.37 16.25 12.66
CA LEU A 279 5.93 15.77 13.98
C LEU A 279 4.80 14.73 13.86
N ALA A 280 3.98 14.80 12.82
CA ALA A 280 2.95 13.80 12.54
C ALA A 280 3.52 12.42 12.17
N VAL A 281 4.77 12.32 11.68
CA VAL A 281 5.42 11.01 11.40
C VAL A 281 5.66 10.18 12.67
N LEU A 282 5.72 10.82 13.85
CA LEU A 282 5.79 10.11 15.14
C LEU A 282 4.42 9.73 15.71
N HIS A 283 3.35 10.33 15.19
CA HIS A 283 1.96 9.98 15.50
C HIS A 283 1.25 9.58 14.21
N ALA A 284 1.57 8.37 13.72
CA ALA A 284 0.68 7.69 12.79
C ALA A 284 -0.73 7.75 13.39
N GLY A 285 -1.61 8.54 12.76
CA GLY A 285 -2.99 8.65 13.18
C GLY A 285 -3.57 7.25 13.25
N ARG A 286 -4.33 6.95 14.31
CA ARG A 286 -5.06 5.68 14.40
C ARG A 286 -6.01 5.62 13.21
N VAL A 287 -5.62 4.86 12.18
CA VAL A 287 -6.54 4.42 11.15
C VAL A 287 -7.56 3.55 11.87
N LEU A 288 -8.85 3.94 11.83
CA LEU A 288 -9.94 3.09 12.31
C LEU A 288 -9.85 1.79 11.49
N GLY A 289 -9.62 0.66 12.16
CA GLY A 289 -9.24 -0.59 11.50
C GLY A 289 -10.40 -1.58 11.43
N ASP A 290 -10.80 -1.94 10.22
CA ASP A 290 -11.77 -2.97 9.86
C ASP A 290 -11.51 -3.58 8.45
N GLY A 291 -10.26 -3.58 7.95
CA GLY A 291 -9.95 -4.05 6.58
C GLY A 291 -8.49 -4.45 6.27
N VAL A 292 -8.07 -4.21 5.01
CA VAL A 292 -6.75 -4.57 4.45
C VAL A 292 -5.65 -3.67 5.01
N GLY A 293 -4.65 -4.25 5.68
CA GLY A 293 -3.56 -3.51 6.28
C GLY A 293 -2.69 -4.38 7.20
N LEU A 294 -1.79 -3.72 7.93
CA LEU A 294 -0.98 -4.32 8.99
C LEU A 294 -1.74 -4.25 10.31
N ILE A 295 -1.49 -5.19 11.23
CA ILE A 295 -2.09 -5.14 12.58
C ILE A 295 -1.70 -3.83 13.26
N GLY A 296 -2.71 -3.11 13.77
CA GLY A 296 -2.60 -1.77 14.35
C GLY A 296 -2.66 -0.61 13.34
N HIS A 297 -2.67 -0.90 12.04
CA HIS A 297 -2.70 0.09 10.94
C HIS A 297 -3.65 -0.39 9.82
N GLY A 298 -4.95 -0.13 10.00
CA GLY A 298 -6.00 -0.54 9.07
C GLY A 298 -6.55 -1.95 9.31
N LYS A 299 -5.97 -2.70 10.25
CA LYS A 299 -6.41 -4.05 10.65
C LYS A 299 -6.28 -4.25 12.17
N THR A 300 -7.25 -4.93 12.78
CA THR A 300 -7.23 -5.37 14.19
C THR A 300 -7.66 -6.84 14.28
N LEU A 301 -7.20 -7.58 15.30
CA LEU A 301 -7.58 -9.00 15.50
C LEU A 301 -8.61 -9.17 16.63
N TYR A 302 -8.48 -8.39 17.70
CA TYR A 302 -9.30 -8.51 18.90
C TYR A 302 -10.02 -7.20 19.26
N SER A 303 -10.92 -6.73 18.39
CA SER A 303 -11.72 -5.52 18.61
C SER A 303 -13.23 -5.80 18.49
N PRO A 304 -14.04 -5.69 19.56
CA PRO A 304 -13.68 -5.30 20.92
C PRO A 304 -13.16 -6.49 21.74
N THR A 305 -12.08 -6.29 22.50
CA THR A 305 -11.37 -7.36 23.25
C THR A 305 -12.28 -8.19 24.15
N CYS A 306 -13.23 -7.55 24.83
CA CYS A 306 -14.18 -8.18 25.75
C CYS A 306 -14.99 -9.31 25.10
N ALA A 307 -15.32 -9.15 23.82
CA ALA A 307 -16.14 -10.09 23.08
C ALA A 307 -15.34 -11.33 22.69
N PHE A 308 -14.12 -11.11 22.21
CA PHE A 308 -13.17 -12.19 21.94
C PHE A 308 -12.78 -12.92 23.24
N ALA A 309 -12.65 -12.21 24.37
CA ALA A 309 -12.35 -12.82 25.66
C ALA A 309 -13.45 -13.80 26.10
N CYS A 310 -14.73 -13.41 25.95
CA CYS A 310 -15.87 -14.31 26.15
C CYS A 310 -15.76 -15.56 25.27
N ARG A 311 -15.51 -15.37 23.96
CA ARG A 311 -15.35 -16.46 23.00
C ARG A 311 -14.15 -17.35 23.32
N GLY A 312 -13.08 -16.77 23.85
CA GLY A 312 -11.83 -17.43 24.23
C GLY A 312 -12.01 -18.47 25.32
N VAL A 313 -12.92 -18.24 26.27
CA VAL A 313 -13.25 -19.22 27.32
C VAL A 313 -14.04 -20.40 26.73
N VAL A 314 -15.02 -20.10 25.87
CA VAL A 314 -15.96 -21.11 25.37
C VAL A 314 -15.40 -21.92 24.20
N LYS A 315 -14.37 -21.41 23.49
CA LYS A 315 -13.84 -22.02 22.25
C LYS A 315 -13.43 -23.49 22.37
N GLY A 316 -12.99 -23.91 23.55
CA GLY A 316 -12.54 -25.28 23.80
C GLY A 316 -13.65 -26.26 24.16
N CYS A 317 -14.89 -25.79 24.34
CA CYS A 317 -16.01 -26.62 24.77
C CYS A 317 -16.61 -27.40 23.58
N LYS A 318 -16.97 -28.67 23.81
CA LYS A 318 -17.71 -29.45 22.83
C LYS A 318 -19.17 -29.00 22.83
N LEU A 319 -19.63 -28.47 21.70
CA LEU A 319 -21.03 -28.13 21.41
C LEU A 319 -21.80 -29.37 20.97
N ALA A 320 -23.13 -29.32 20.98
CA ALA A 320 -23.98 -30.46 20.63
C ALA A 320 -23.74 -30.97 19.19
N CYS A 321 -23.39 -30.07 18.27
CA CYS A 321 -23.04 -30.36 16.88
C CYS A 321 -21.54 -30.61 16.65
N THR A 322 -20.73 -30.78 17.70
CA THR A 322 -19.29 -31.07 17.54
C THR A 322 -19.08 -32.52 17.08
N PRO A 323 -18.38 -32.77 15.96
CA PRO A 323 -18.11 -34.13 15.50
C PRO A 323 -17.31 -34.96 16.53
N ALA A 324 -17.64 -36.25 16.66
CA ALA A 324 -17.00 -37.15 17.62
C ALA A 324 -15.53 -37.47 17.27
N ASP A 325 -15.23 -37.61 15.98
CA ASP A 325 -13.90 -37.91 15.43
C ASP A 325 -13.64 -37.01 14.21
N SER A 326 -12.94 -35.89 14.42
CA SER A 326 -12.50 -35.01 13.32
C SER A 326 -10.97 -34.94 13.32
N THR A 327 -10.35 -35.38 12.22
CA THR A 327 -8.96 -35.08 11.89
C THR A 327 -8.81 -33.73 11.18
N ALA A 328 -9.91 -33.02 10.93
CA ALA A 328 -9.94 -31.76 10.23
C ALA A 328 -9.63 -30.61 11.19
N ASN A 329 -8.58 -29.85 10.88
CA ASN A 329 -8.24 -28.63 11.58
C ASN A 329 -9.03 -27.46 10.96
N HIS A 330 -9.91 -26.85 11.73
CA HIS A 330 -10.72 -25.69 11.31
C HIS A 330 -10.22 -24.35 11.88
N GLY A 331 -9.04 -24.33 12.50
CA GLY A 331 -8.45 -23.14 13.13
C GLY A 331 -7.13 -22.70 12.49
N THR A 332 -6.44 -21.75 13.13
CA THR A 332 -5.07 -21.35 12.77
C THR A 332 -4.07 -22.44 13.15
N ALA A 333 -2.87 -22.39 12.56
CA ALA A 333 -1.83 -23.41 12.77
C ALA A 333 -1.47 -23.64 14.25
N HIS A 334 -1.64 -22.67 15.14
CA HIS A 334 -1.28 -22.77 16.56
C HIS A 334 -2.42 -23.19 17.51
N ALA A 335 -3.66 -23.33 17.03
CA ALA A 335 -4.80 -23.71 17.87
C ALA A 335 -5.86 -24.53 17.10
N PRO A 336 -5.72 -25.87 17.01
CA PRO A 336 -6.68 -26.68 16.28
C PRO A 336 -8.04 -26.71 16.99
N VAL A 337 -9.09 -26.27 16.29
CA VAL A 337 -10.47 -26.31 16.80
C VAL A 337 -11.15 -27.56 16.28
N SER A 338 -11.74 -28.36 17.18
CA SER A 338 -12.52 -29.57 16.86
C SER A 338 -13.97 -29.29 16.44
N THR A 339 -14.45 -28.08 16.71
CA THR A 339 -15.83 -27.64 16.48
C THR A 339 -15.89 -26.74 15.23
N PRO A 340 -16.70 -27.07 14.21
CA PRO A 340 -16.75 -26.29 12.98
C PRO A 340 -17.43 -24.92 13.20
N PRO A 341 -17.06 -23.87 12.44
CA PRO A 341 -17.65 -22.52 12.56
C PRO A 341 -19.18 -22.50 12.49
N GLU A 342 -19.78 -23.35 11.64
CA GLU A 342 -21.23 -23.48 11.48
C GLU A 342 -21.95 -23.91 12.77
N CYS A 343 -21.26 -24.66 13.63
CA CYS A 343 -21.83 -25.19 14.86
C CYS A 343 -21.94 -24.09 15.91
N PHE A 344 -20.95 -23.19 15.99
CA PHE A 344 -20.99 -22.03 16.89
C PHE A 344 -22.15 -21.07 16.59
N VAL A 345 -22.60 -21.00 15.34
CA VAL A 345 -23.62 -20.02 14.92
C VAL A 345 -25.04 -20.59 14.94
N ARG A 346 -25.17 -21.89 15.26
CA ARG A 346 -26.44 -22.62 15.34
C ARG A 346 -26.74 -23.21 16.73
N ASP A 347 -25.74 -23.39 17.58
CA ASP A 347 -25.92 -23.99 18.91
C ASP A 347 -26.53 -22.99 19.90
N ASP A 348 -27.76 -23.27 20.33
CA ASP A 348 -28.54 -22.43 21.25
C ASP A 348 -27.84 -22.17 22.59
N ALA A 349 -27.21 -23.20 23.18
CA ALA A 349 -26.55 -23.07 24.47
C ALA A 349 -25.33 -22.15 24.38
N PHE A 350 -24.58 -22.28 23.28
CA PHE A 350 -23.47 -21.39 22.96
C PHE A 350 -23.92 -19.94 22.73
N LEU A 351 -24.90 -19.71 21.85
CA LEU A 351 -25.38 -18.36 21.54
C LEU A 351 -25.88 -17.65 22.79
N ARG A 352 -26.73 -18.29 23.60
CA ARG A 352 -27.24 -17.68 24.84
C ARG A 352 -26.12 -17.42 25.86
N THR A 353 -25.17 -18.34 26.01
CA THR A 353 -24.00 -18.17 26.90
C THR A 353 -23.13 -17.00 26.45
N MET A 354 -22.87 -16.87 25.15
CA MET A 354 -22.11 -15.76 24.58
C MET A 354 -22.84 -14.43 24.79
N ALA A 355 -24.13 -14.36 24.51
CA ALA A 355 -24.91 -13.14 24.69
C ALA A 355 -24.88 -12.63 26.14
N ILE A 356 -25.06 -13.52 27.12
CA ILE A 356 -24.95 -13.18 28.56
C ILE A 356 -23.54 -12.69 28.91
N CYS A 357 -22.50 -13.34 28.38
CA CYS A 357 -21.12 -12.91 28.64
C CYS A 357 -20.86 -11.50 28.10
N LEU A 358 -21.27 -11.21 26.85
CA LEU A 358 -21.10 -9.89 26.25
C LEU A 358 -21.80 -8.81 27.08
N ASP A 359 -23.07 -9.03 27.44
CA ASP A 359 -23.86 -8.09 28.24
C ASP A 359 -23.29 -7.89 29.66
N THR A 360 -22.67 -8.91 30.23
CA THR A 360 -22.08 -8.84 31.57
C THR A 360 -20.73 -8.11 31.59
N TYR A 361 -19.82 -8.44 30.66
CA TYR A 361 -18.42 -8.04 30.75
C TYR A 361 -18.05 -6.85 29.86
N CYS A 362 -18.66 -6.70 28.68
CA CYS A 362 -18.31 -5.62 27.75
C CYS A 362 -18.62 -4.22 28.29
N PRO A 363 -19.77 -3.95 28.95
CA PRO A 363 -20.05 -2.64 29.55
C PRO A 363 -19.10 -2.26 30.70
N LEU A 364 -18.46 -3.26 31.32
CA LEU A 364 -17.53 -3.06 32.42
C LEU A 364 -16.13 -2.70 31.92
N SER A 365 -15.68 -3.34 30.85
CA SER A 365 -14.31 -3.28 30.33
C SER A 365 -14.14 -2.25 29.22
N ASP A 366 -14.41 -2.64 27.98
CA ASP A 366 -14.22 -1.84 26.76
C ASP A 366 -15.35 -0.83 26.54
N ASN A 367 -16.55 -1.14 27.04
CA ASN A 367 -17.81 -0.43 26.80
C ASN A 367 -18.02 -0.10 25.30
N PRO A 368 -17.98 -1.12 24.41
CA PRO A 368 -18.15 -0.91 22.99
C PRO A 368 -19.58 -0.47 22.67
N PRO A 369 -19.78 0.31 21.60
CA PRO A 369 -21.11 0.66 21.15
C PRO A 369 -21.83 -0.60 20.61
N LEU A 370 -23.17 -0.58 20.63
CA LEU A 370 -23.98 -1.77 20.32
C LEU A 370 -23.78 -2.25 18.89
N ASP A 371 -23.59 -1.33 17.95
CA ASP A 371 -23.28 -1.62 16.55
C ASP A 371 -22.00 -2.46 16.40
N LEU A 372 -20.96 -2.18 17.19
CA LEU A 372 -19.72 -2.96 17.19
C LEU A 372 -19.91 -4.37 17.81
N ILE A 373 -20.80 -4.51 18.79
CA ILE A 373 -21.18 -5.82 19.34
C ILE A 373 -21.95 -6.63 18.31
N GLU A 374 -22.92 -6.02 17.63
CA GLU A 374 -23.70 -6.66 16.57
C GLU A 374 -22.85 -7.04 15.37
N ASP A 375 -21.88 -6.20 15.02
CA ASP A 375 -20.89 -6.51 13.99
C ASP A 375 -20.08 -7.75 14.37
N TYR A 376 -19.46 -7.74 15.56
CA TYR A 376 -18.73 -8.90 16.09
C TYR A 376 -19.60 -10.17 16.09
N TRP A 377 -20.85 -10.05 16.52
CA TRP A 377 -21.82 -11.14 16.56
C TRP A 377 -22.04 -11.76 15.18
N ALA A 378 -22.19 -10.93 14.15
CA ALA A 378 -22.44 -11.36 12.78
C ALA A 378 -21.18 -11.87 12.07
N SER A 379 -20.04 -11.23 12.27
CA SER A 379 -18.84 -11.46 11.46
C SER A 379 -17.84 -12.40 12.12
N HIS A 380 -17.64 -12.34 13.44
CA HIS A 380 -16.54 -13.01 14.15
C HIS A 380 -16.97 -14.17 15.05
N LEU A 381 -18.24 -14.26 15.46
CA LEU A 381 -18.67 -15.23 16.47
C LEU A 381 -18.41 -16.70 16.05
N GLY A 382 -18.65 -17.01 14.78
CA GLY A 382 -18.43 -18.34 14.20
C GLY A 382 -16.94 -18.68 14.00
N THR A 383 -16.17 -17.76 13.43
CA THR A 383 -14.77 -17.97 13.02
C THR A 383 -13.76 -17.72 14.13
N GLY A 384 -14.13 -16.94 15.14
CA GLY A 384 -13.35 -16.66 16.34
C GLY A 384 -12.35 -15.52 16.25
N THR A 385 -11.64 -15.35 15.13
CA THR A 385 -10.58 -14.30 15.01
C THR A 385 -10.68 -13.43 13.76
N LEU A 386 -11.13 -13.96 12.62
CA LEU A 386 -11.23 -13.20 11.37
C LEU A 386 -12.67 -13.13 10.93
N GLY A 387 -13.24 -11.93 10.93
CA GLY A 387 -14.60 -11.70 10.48
C GLY A 387 -14.70 -11.86 8.98
N ASN A 388 -15.58 -12.75 8.50
CA ASN A 388 -15.78 -12.95 7.06
C ASN A 388 -17.25 -13.05 6.66
N TYR A 389 -18.18 -12.83 7.60
CA TYR A 389 -19.64 -12.89 7.41
C TYR A 389 -20.18 -14.17 6.78
N GLN A 390 -19.34 -15.21 6.64
CA GLN A 390 -19.74 -16.48 6.05
C GLN A 390 -20.64 -17.27 6.99
N TRP A 391 -20.44 -17.08 8.30
CA TRP A 391 -21.14 -17.80 9.37
C TRP A 391 -21.88 -16.80 10.25
N VAL A 392 -23.01 -16.28 9.77
CA VAL A 392 -23.85 -15.36 10.54
C VAL A 392 -24.78 -16.18 11.46
N PRO A 393 -24.86 -15.88 12.77
CA PRO A 393 -25.81 -16.51 13.67
C PRO A 393 -27.26 -16.40 13.20
N ALA A 394 -28.00 -17.50 13.32
CA ALA A 394 -29.43 -17.54 12.95
C ALA A 394 -30.32 -16.70 13.86
N VAL A 395 -29.80 -16.30 15.02
CA VAL A 395 -30.50 -15.52 16.05
C VAL A 395 -29.72 -14.22 16.28
N SER A 396 -30.44 -13.10 16.38
CA SER A 396 -29.84 -11.80 16.69
C SER A 396 -29.22 -11.80 18.08
N TYR A 397 -28.23 -10.92 18.32
CA TYR A 397 -27.65 -10.73 19.65
C TYR A 397 -28.73 -10.42 20.70
N ALA A 398 -29.68 -9.54 20.36
CA ALA A 398 -30.76 -9.13 21.26
C ALA A 398 -31.69 -10.30 21.63
N ASP A 399 -32.04 -11.15 20.66
CA ASP A 399 -32.90 -12.31 20.90
C ASP A 399 -32.18 -13.39 21.73
N ALA A 400 -30.91 -13.66 21.43
CA ALA A 400 -30.08 -14.58 22.20
C ALA A 400 -29.90 -14.09 23.65
N LEU A 401 -29.70 -12.78 23.85
CA LEU A 401 -29.62 -12.16 25.16
C LEU A 401 -30.94 -12.28 25.93
N LYS A 402 -32.07 -11.98 25.30
CA LYS A 402 -33.40 -12.12 25.89
C LYS A 402 -33.68 -13.55 26.34
N ALA A 403 -33.36 -14.54 25.49
CA ALA A 403 -33.49 -15.95 25.82
C ALA A 403 -32.57 -16.34 27.00
N GLY A 404 -31.31 -15.89 27.00
CA GLY A 404 -30.37 -16.14 28.09
C GLY A 404 -30.80 -15.54 29.43
N ARG A 405 -31.29 -14.30 29.44
CA ARG A 405 -31.82 -13.65 30.65
C ARG A 405 -33.09 -14.36 31.18
N THR A 406 -33.90 -14.95 30.29
CA THR A 406 -35.03 -15.79 30.68
C THR A 406 -34.57 -17.06 31.40
N ASP A 407 -33.49 -17.69 30.92
CA ASP A 407 -32.88 -18.86 31.56
C ASP A 407 -32.31 -18.53 32.96
N GLU A 408 -31.69 -17.36 33.12
CA GLU A 408 -31.25 -16.84 34.43
C GLU A 408 -32.41 -16.66 35.42
N GLN A 409 -33.51 -16.06 34.97
CA GLN A 409 -34.71 -15.84 35.79
C GLN A 409 -35.33 -17.17 36.24
N ARG A 410 -35.49 -18.12 35.32
CA ARG A 410 -36.02 -19.47 35.64
C ARG A 410 -35.16 -20.20 36.67
N ARG A 411 -33.85 -20.03 36.61
CA ARG A 411 -32.95 -20.60 37.61
C ARG A 411 -33.12 -19.94 38.97
N ARG A 412 -33.21 -18.60 39.05
CA ARG A 412 -33.48 -17.89 40.31
C ARG A 412 -34.78 -18.37 40.96
N THR A 413 -35.86 -18.50 40.20
CA THR A 413 -37.16 -18.97 40.72
C THR A 413 -37.13 -20.41 41.19
N ASN A 414 -36.31 -21.27 40.56
CA ASN A 414 -36.14 -22.66 41.00
C ASN A 414 -35.26 -22.78 42.25
N SER A 415 -34.33 -21.85 42.47
CA SER A 415 -33.50 -21.78 43.68
C SER A 415 -34.30 -21.34 44.91
N THR A 416 -35.29 -20.45 44.75
CA THR A 416 -36.15 -19.95 45.84
C THR A 416 -37.34 -20.86 46.16
N ALA A 417 -37.63 -21.88 45.35
CA ALA A 417 -38.69 -22.85 45.62
C ALA A 417 -38.34 -23.91 46.70
N GLY A 418 -37.16 -23.80 47.33
CA GLY A 418 -36.64 -24.77 48.31
C GLY A 418 -36.61 -24.32 49.78
N GLU A 419 -36.93 -23.07 50.12
CA GLU A 419 -36.94 -22.59 51.51
C GLU A 419 -38.14 -21.65 51.75
N PRO A 420 -38.85 -21.78 52.89
CA PRO A 420 -39.91 -20.85 53.25
C PRO A 420 -39.33 -19.49 53.65
N ASP A 421 -39.84 -18.48 52.98
CA ASP A 421 -39.51 -17.07 53.02
C ASP A 421 -39.67 -16.46 54.43
N HIS A 422 -38.59 -15.81 54.91
CA HIS A 422 -38.70 -14.71 55.85
C HIS A 422 -37.86 -13.53 55.37
N SER A 423 -38.59 -12.46 55.05
CA SER A 423 -38.25 -11.04 55.13
C SER A 423 -37.62 -10.37 53.91
N GLY A 424 -38.34 -9.34 53.45
CA GLY A 424 -37.77 -8.01 53.32
C GLY A 424 -37.75 -7.46 51.90
N ASP A 425 -38.75 -6.66 51.56
CA ASP A 425 -38.73 -5.72 50.44
C ASP A 425 -37.43 -4.91 50.43
N GLN A 426 -36.68 -4.97 49.33
CA GLN A 426 -35.77 -3.91 48.93
C GLN A 426 -35.71 -3.82 47.41
N GLU A 427 -36.51 -2.88 46.89
CA GLU A 427 -36.30 -2.30 45.56
C GLU A 427 -34.90 -1.67 45.53
N ASP A 428 -34.04 -2.12 44.60
CA ASP A 428 -32.80 -1.42 44.30
C ASP A 428 -32.87 -0.83 42.88
N HIS A 429 -33.29 0.43 42.83
CA HIS A 429 -33.13 1.31 41.69
C HIS A 429 -31.67 1.75 41.58
N SER A 430 -30.97 1.39 40.49
CA SER A 430 -29.69 2.03 40.16
C SER A 430 -29.62 2.52 38.70
N HIS A 431 -30.35 3.62 38.45
CA HIS A 431 -29.95 4.59 37.44
C HIS A 431 -28.76 5.41 37.96
N HIS A 432 -27.56 5.15 37.46
CA HIS A 432 -26.50 6.17 37.46
C HIS A 432 -25.59 6.07 36.24
N ALA A 433 -26.05 6.71 35.16
CA ALA A 433 -25.21 7.21 34.09
C ALA A 433 -24.60 8.56 34.52
N SER A 434 -23.31 8.56 34.86
CA SER A 434 -22.33 9.65 34.65
C SER A 434 -21.13 9.44 35.59
N LYS A 435 -19.92 9.57 35.04
CA LYS A 435 -18.59 9.30 35.64
C LYS A 435 -18.04 7.88 35.43
N ARG A 436 -17.79 7.48 34.19
CA ARG A 436 -16.98 6.30 33.85
C ARG A 436 -16.07 6.55 32.64
N ARG A 437 -15.00 7.33 32.84
CA ARG A 437 -13.83 7.35 31.93
C ARG A 437 -12.50 7.03 32.64
N LEU A 438 -12.54 6.74 33.94
CA LEU A 438 -11.35 6.48 34.78
C LEU A 438 -11.27 5.04 35.35
N ARG A 439 -12.12 4.10 34.91
CA ARG A 439 -12.23 2.76 35.53
C ARG A 439 -11.74 1.56 34.72
N ALA A 440 -11.15 1.73 33.53
CA ALA A 440 -10.53 0.61 32.81
C ALA A 440 -9.33 -0.03 33.56
N ARG A 441 -8.72 0.71 34.50
CA ARG A 441 -7.62 0.20 35.36
C ARG A 441 -8.06 -0.77 36.47
N LYS A 442 -9.37 -0.98 36.72
CA LYS A 442 -9.85 -1.69 37.92
C LYS A 442 -10.03 -3.21 37.75
N PHE A 443 -9.88 -3.76 36.55
CA PHE A 443 -10.14 -5.19 36.28
C PHE A 443 -8.90 -6.09 36.42
N MET A 444 -7.73 -5.53 36.77
CA MET A 444 -6.47 -6.29 36.91
C MET A 444 -6.34 -7.07 38.24
N SER A 445 -7.44 -7.42 38.91
CA SER A 445 -7.39 -8.35 40.06
C SER A 445 -7.35 -9.79 39.56
N GLU A 446 -6.68 -10.69 40.31
CA GLU A 446 -6.64 -12.13 39.99
C GLU A 446 -8.04 -12.75 39.89
N ASP A 447 -9.03 -12.15 40.56
CA ASP A 447 -10.40 -12.64 40.63
C ASP A 447 -11.32 -12.08 39.52
N GLY A 448 -10.86 -11.12 38.71
CA GLY A 448 -11.69 -10.45 37.71
C GLY A 448 -12.75 -9.48 38.29
N PRO A 449 -13.73 -9.03 37.48
CA PRO A 449 -14.81 -8.17 37.96
C PRO A 449 -15.76 -8.88 38.94
N ASP A 450 -16.26 -8.14 39.93
CA ASP A 450 -17.25 -8.63 40.89
C ASP A 450 -18.64 -8.75 40.23
N VAL A 451 -18.92 -9.91 39.63
CA VAL A 451 -20.19 -10.26 38.99
C VAL A 451 -20.58 -11.70 39.29
N THR A 452 -21.86 -11.95 39.51
CA THR A 452 -22.40 -13.29 39.84
C THR A 452 -23.66 -13.59 39.03
N SER A 453 -23.91 -14.88 38.78
CA SER A 453 -25.09 -15.35 38.05
C SER A 453 -25.64 -16.63 38.69
N PRO A 454 -26.97 -16.85 38.67
CA PRO A 454 -27.62 -18.10 39.09
C PRO A 454 -27.39 -19.28 38.12
N LEU A 455 -26.81 -19.04 36.94
CA LEU A 455 -26.53 -20.09 35.96
C LEU A 455 -25.36 -20.98 36.38
N PRO A 456 -25.28 -22.23 35.88
CA PRO A 456 -24.11 -23.06 36.10
C PRO A 456 -22.86 -22.43 35.48
N THR A 457 -21.76 -22.39 36.24
CA THR A 457 -20.48 -21.90 35.73
C THR A 457 -19.89 -22.88 34.72
N ILE A 458 -19.45 -22.35 33.58
CA ILE A 458 -18.80 -23.11 32.52
C ILE A 458 -17.50 -23.75 33.04
N LYS A 459 -17.21 -24.97 32.57
CA LYS A 459 -15.90 -25.63 32.79
C LYS A 459 -15.20 -25.76 31.46
N ALA A 460 -13.98 -25.23 31.36
CA ALA A 460 -13.19 -25.30 30.14
C ALA A 460 -13.08 -26.74 29.62
N LYS A 461 -13.28 -26.93 28.30
CA LYS A 461 -13.27 -28.23 27.60
C LYS A 461 -14.40 -29.21 27.95
N ALA A 462 -15.29 -28.88 28.89
CA ALA A 462 -16.49 -29.67 29.14
C ALA A 462 -17.53 -29.45 28.03
N PRO A 463 -18.47 -30.40 27.81
CA PRO A 463 -19.58 -30.19 26.90
C PRO A 463 -20.48 -29.02 27.33
N LEU A 464 -20.83 -28.14 26.40
CA LEU A 464 -21.74 -27.02 26.64
C LEU A 464 -23.14 -27.40 26.15
N ASN A 465 -23.98 -27.89 27.07
CA ASN A 465 -25.33 -28.37 26.73
C ASN A 465 -26.44 -27.45 27.27
N VAL A 466 -26.09 -26.47 28.11
CA VAL A 466 -27.04 -25.54 28.75
C VAL A 466 -26.45 -24.14 28.76
N THR A 467 -27.31 -23.13 28.77
CA THR A 467 -26.92 -21.73 29.03
C THR A 467 -26.13 -21.66 30.32
N SER A 468 -24.89 -21.17 30.24
CA SER A 468 -23.92 -21.21 31.33
C SER A 468 -23.32 -19.83 31.59
N PHE A 469 -22.80 -19.61 32.78
CA PHE A 469 -22.11 -18.39 33.16
C PHE A 469 -20.59 -18.54 33.01
N ILE A 470 -19.92 -17.51 32.49
CA ILE A 470 -18.46 -17.47 32.43
C ILE A 470 -17.94 -16.88 33.73
N ALA A 471 -17.03 -17.57 34.42
CA ALA A 471 -16.45 -17.07 35.65
C ALA A 471 -15.60 -15.81 35.40
N PRO A 472 -15.64 -14.81 36.30
CA PRO A 472 -14.88 -13.57 36.12
C PRO A 472 -13.38 -13.78 35.93
N LYS A 473 -12.80 -14.71 36.69
CA LYS A 473 -11.39 -15.11 36.59
C LYS A 473 -11.01 -15.67 35.22
N ASP A 474 -11.86 -16.52 34.65
CA ASP A 474 -11.60 -17.14 33.35
C ASP A 474 -11.71 -16.12 32.22
N TRP A 475 -12.69 -15.23 32.30
CA TRP A 475 -12.82 -14.10 31.37
C TRP A 475 -11.63 -13.15 31.48
N GLN A 476 -11.19 -12.79 32.68
CA GLN A 476 -10.06 -11.87 32.91
C GLN A 476 -8.76 -12.42 32.32
N LEU A 477 -8.53 -13.72 32.47
CA LEU A 477 -7.37 -14.42 31.92
C LEU A 477 -7.35 -14.34 30.37
N GLN A 478 -8.51 -14.54 29.71
CA GLN A 478 -8.62 -14.38 28.26
C GLN A 478 -8.46 -12.92 27.82
N TYR A 479 -9.14 -12.00 28.51
CA TYR A 479 -9.11 -10.57 28.22
C TYR A 479 -7.69 -10.00 28.28
N ASN A 480 -6.94 -10.28 29.35
CA ASN A 480 -5.55 -9.84 29.48
C ASN A 480 -4.68 -10.38 28.35
N GLY A 481 -4.83 -11.66 27.99
CA GLY A 481 -4.02 -12.28 26.95
C GLY A 481 -4.28 -11.69 25.56
N MET A 482 -5.55 -11.45 25.21
CA MET A 482 -5.91 -10.85 23.92
C MET A 482 -5.58 -9.37 23.84
N LEU A 483 -5.78 -8.62 24.94
CA LEU A 483 -5.40 -7.21 25.02
C LEU A 483 -3.89 -7.02 24.85
N ASP A 484 -3.10 -7.83 25.56
CA ASP A 484 -1.65 -7.82 25.44
C ASP A 484 -1.21 -8.21 24.04
N PHE A 485 -1.82 -9.24 23.47
CA PHE A 485 -1.52 -9.70 22.13
C PHE A 485 -1.74 -8.58 21.11
N GLU A 486 -2.96 -8.03 21.02
CA GLU A 486 -3.31 -6.96 20.08
C GLU A 486 -2.38 -5.75 20.24
N THR A 487 -2.13 -5.33 21.48
CA THR A 487 -1.30 -4.16 21.76
C THR A 487 0.16 -4.38 21.35
N ASN A 488 0.70 -5.58 21.60
CA ASN A 488 2.09 -5.90 21.30
C ASN A 488 2.30 -6.11 19.79
N GLU A 489 1.36 -6.74 19.08
CA GLU A 489 1.37 -6.90 17.63
C GLU A 489 1.24 -5.56 16.90
N ALA A 490 0.33 -4.69 17.35
CA ALA A 490 0.25 -3.31 16.86
C ALA A 490 1.57 -2.56 17.11
N GLY A 491 2.23 -2.83 18.24
CA GLY A 491 3.57 -2.36 18.55
C GLY A 491 4.62 -2.83 17.53
N HIS A 492 4.62 -4.12 17.15
CA HIS A 492 5.54 -4.68 16.15
C HIS A 492 5.48 -3.91 14.83
N SER A 493 4.27 -3.69 14.31
CA SER A 493 4.05 -2.91 13.09
C SER A 493 4.48 -1.46 13.28
N THR A 494 4.03 -0.81 14.35
CA THR A 494 4.26 0.63 14.60
C THR A 494 5.75 0.96 14.71
N TYR A 495 6.50 0.20 15.50
CA TYR A 495 7.93 0.50 15.68
C TYR A 495 8.75 0.19 14.44
N THR A 496 8.36 -0.85 13.68
CA THR A 496 8.98 -1.16 12.38
C THR A 496 8.76 -0.01 11.39
N ILE A 497 7.53 0.48 11.27
CA ILE A 497 7.19 1.66 10.46
C ILE A 497 8.00 2.87 10.92
N ALA A 498 8.08 3.13 12.23
CA ALA A 498 8.81 4.26 12.77
C ALA A 498 10.30 4.23 12.40
N VAL A 499 10.98 3.09 12.59
CA VAL A 499 12.40 2.94 12.20
C VAL A 499 12.59 3.14 10.71
N MET A 500 11.74 2.52 9.89
CA MET A 500 11.80 2.65 8.44
C MET A 500 11.60 4.11 8.00
N LEU A 501 10.57 4.80 8.51
CA LEU A 501 10.28 6.18 8.15
C LEU A 501 11.37 7.12 8.62
N VAL A 502 11.91 6.95 9.84
CA VAL A 502 13.03 7.77 10.30
C VAL A 502 14.26 7.53 9.42
N ALA A 503 14.58 6.29 9.06
CA ALA A 503 15.66 6.01 8.14
C ALA A 503 15.45 6.72 6.79
N ILE A 504 14.28 6.58 6.17
CA ILE A 504 14.03 7.09 4.82
C ILE A 504 13.85 8.62 4.79
N LEU A 505 13.15 9.19 5.77
CA LEU A 505 12.70 10.59 5.72
C LEU A 505 13.65 11.55 6.43
N LEU A 506 14.41 11.13 7.45
CA LEU A 506 15.34 12.02 8.17
C LEU A 506 16.38 12.72 7.26
N PRO A 507 16.90 12.11 6.19
CA PRO A 507 17.76 12.82 5.25
C PRO A 507 17.14 14.08 4.64
N ILE A 508 15.81 14.13 4.47
CA ILE A 508 15.12 15.28 3.85
C ILE A 508 15.28 16.56 4.67
N PRO A 509 14.80 16.66 5.94
CA PRO A 509 14.95 17.89 6.72
C PRO A 509 16.40 18.25 7.00
N LEU A 510 17.29 17.26 7.16
CA LEU A 510 18.73 17.52 7.28
C LEU A 510 19.30 18.23 6.04
N SER A 511 18.78 17.90 4.87
CA SER A 511 19.20 18.47 3.59
C SER A 511 18.57 19.84 3.33
N LEU A 512 17.41 20.16 3.91
CA LEU A 512 16.78 21.47 3.78
C LEU A 512 17.63 22.62 4.35
N LEU A 513 18.55 22.32 5.27
CA LEU A 513 19.51 23.28 5.81
C LEU A 513 20.37 23.96 4.71
N ARG A 514 20.56 23.29 3.55
CA ARG A 514 21.31 23.86 2.41
C ARG A 514 20.64 25.09 1.79
N PHE A 515 19.33 25.24 1.96
CA PHE A 515 18.57 26.36 1.41
C PHE A 515 18.58 27.60 2.32
N VAL A 516 19.18 27.53 3.51
CA VAL A 516 19.26 28.68 4.41
C VAL A 516 20.28 29.69 3.84
N PRO A 517 19.85 30.90 3.43
CA PRO A 517 20.73 31.86 2.78
C PRO A 517 21.91 32.25 3.67
N GLY A 518 23.11 32.31 3.08
CA GLY A 518 24.34 32.71 3.79
C GLY A 518 24.92 31.68 4.77
N MET A 519 24.24 30.55 5.00
CA MET A 519 24.74 29.48 5.87
C MET A 519 26.03 28.87 5.32
N ALA A 520 26.06 28.51 4.03
CA ALA A 520 27.23 27.93 3.37
C ALA A 520 28.47 28.86 3.39
N GLY A 521 28.26 30.18 3.35
CA GLY A 521 29.33 31.18 3.45
C GLY A 521 29.77 31.50 4.88
N SER A 522 29.10 30.95 5.91
CA SER A 522 29.38 31.27 7.31
C SER A 522 30.60 30.52 7.84
N ARG A 523 31.51 31.24 8.51
CA ARG A 523 32.62 30.64 9.26
C ARG A 523 32.13 29.73 10.38
N ALA A 524 31.03 30.08 11.02
CA ALA A 524 30.43 29.26 12.08
C ALA A 524 29.94 27.92 11.53
N TRP A 525 29.30 27.93 10.36
CA TRP A 525 28.87 26.71 9.67
C TRP A 525 30.05 25.84 9.24
N THR A 526 31.08 26.45 8.65
CA THR A 526 32.31 25.73 8.26
C THR A 526 33.01 25.11 9.47
N SER A 527 33.07 25.83 10.59
CA SER A 527 33.63 25.34 11.85
C SER A 527 32.81 24.18 12.41
N PHE A 528 31.48 24.29 12.38
CA PHE A 528 30.56 23.21 12.77
C PHE A 528 30.75 21.95 11.90
N GLN A 529 30.78 22.10 10.57
CA GLN A 529 31.02 20.99 9.65
C GLN A 529 32.39 20.34 9.88
N SER A 530 33.43 21.15 10.10
CA SER A 530 34.80 20.68 10.40
C SER A 530 34.93 20.05 11.78
N ALA A 531 34.02 20.33 12.71
CA ALA A 531 34.01 19.73 14.03
C ALA A 531 33.21 18.41 14.09
N LEU A 532 32.04 18.38 13.46
CA LEU A 532 31.01 17.37 13.70
C LEU A 532 30.58 16.57 12.47
N ILE A 533 30.79 17.04 11.23
CA ILE A 533 30.26 16.37 10.04
C ILE A 533 31.37 15.70 9.22
N ILE A 534 32.34 16.47 8.72
CA ILE A 534 33.37 16.07 7.75
C ILE A 534 34.47 15.15 8.31
N PRO A 535 34.91 15.27 9.59
CA PRO A 535 35.97 14.40 10.12
C PRO A 535 35.56 12.93 10.11
N ALA A 536 36.51 12.01 9.95
CA ALA A 536 36.29 10.60 10.23
C ALA A 536 36.03 10.39 11.73
N VAL A 537 35.26 9.37 12.10
CA VAL A 537 35.04 9.02 13.52
C VAL A 537 36.36 8.67 14.20
N TYR A 538 37.18 7.86 13.53
CA TYR A 538 38.46 7.38 14.04
C TYR A 538 39.58 7.58 13.02
N GLY A 539 40.69 8.17 13.48
CA GLY A 539 41.87 8.40 12.65
C GLY A 539 41.66 9.38 11.50
N LYS A 540 42.45 9.22 10.44
CA LYS A 540 42.44 10.10 9.24
C LYS A 540 41.78 9.44 8.02
N ARG A 541 41.48 8.14 8.11
CA ARG A 541 41.00 7.31 6.99
C ARG A 541 39.47 7.30 6.97
N HIS A 542 38.88 7.67 5.84
CA HIS A 542 37.44 7.52 5.54
C HIS A 542 37.26 6.72 4.25
N ARG A 543 38.05 7.03 3.22
CA ARG A 543 38.09 6.31 1.93
C ARG A 543 39.09 5.16 1.93
N GLU A 544 40.15 5.23 2.73
CA GLU A 544 41.05 4.08 2.89
C GLU A 544 40.41 3.01 3.78
N PRO A 545 40.37 1.75 3.34
CA PRO A 545 39.84 0.67 4.15
C PRO A 545 40.73 0.45 5.38
N VAL A 546 40.09 0.25 6.53
CA VAL A 546 40.71 -0.33 7.73
C VAL A 546 40.35 -1.81 7.80
N VAL A 547 40.99 -2.56 8.72
CA VAL A 547 40.78 -4.01 8.88
C VAL A 547 39.29 -4.40 8.98
N VAL A 548 38.48 -3.54 9.61
CA VAL A 548 37.05 -3.78 9.88
C VAL A 548 36.12 -3.12 8.83
N GLY A 549 36.66 -2.50 7.78
CA GLY A 549 35.87 -1.89 6.69
C GLY A 549 36.15 -0.41 6.48
N MET A 550 35.13 0.34 6.03
CA MET A 550 35.23 1.78 5.78
C MET A 550 34.79 2.56 7.02
N VAL A 551 35.56 3.55 7.44
CA VAL A 551 35.22 4.38 8.61
C VAL A 551 34.27 5.50 8.17
N PRO A 552 33.07 5.63 8.76
CA PRO A 552 32.16 6.73 8.43
C PRO A 552 32.72 8.09 8.88
N THR A 553 32.25 9.16 8.24
CA THR A 553 32.42 10.51 8.82
C THR A 553 31.61 10.64 10.12
N ARG A 554 31.89 11.63 10.94
CA ARG A 554 31.18 11.85 12.21
C ARG A 554 29.69 12.11 11.99
N GLY A 555 29.33 12.89 10.98
CA GLY A 555 27.92 13.13 10.64
C GLY A 555 27.20 11.85 10.18
N GLN A 556 27.87 11.08 9.32
CA GLN A 556 27.40 9.76 8.90
C GLN A 556 27.22 8.80 10.09
N ALA A 557 28.16 8.81 11.03
CA ALA A 557 28.13 7.97 12.22
C ALA A 557 27.05 8.38 13.22
N MET A 558 26.77 9.67 13.38
CA MET A 558 25.65 10.14 14.20
C MET A 558 24.32 9.64 13.65
N TYR A 559 24.14 9.69 12.33
CA TYR A 559 22.97 9.14 11.67
C TYR A 559 22.86 7.62 11.89
N ILE A 560 23.95 6.87 11.64
CA ILE A 560 24.01 5.42 11.87
C ILE A 560 23.70 5.09 13.33
N PHE A 561 24.25 5.86 14.27
CA PHE A 561 24.04 5.69 15.70
C PHE A 561 22.57 5.90 16.06
N LEU A 562 21.93 6.96 15.56
CA LEU A 562 20.50 7.20 15.81
C LEU A 562 19.65 6.03 15.31
N ILE A 563 19.84 5.59 14.07
CA ILE A 563 19.08 4.46 13.51
C ILE A 563 19.36 3.17 14.28
N SER A 564 20.61 2.95 14.70
CA SER A 564 21.01 1.79 15.51
C SER A 564 20.39 1.82 16.91
N LEU A 565 20.36 3.00 17.54
CA LEU A 565 19.72 3.22 18.83
C LEU A 565 18.22 2.95 18.74
N LEU A 566 17.54 3.44 17.70
CA LEU A 566 16.12 3.19 17.50
C LEU A 566 15.83 1.70 17.26
N ASN A 567 16.63 1.01 16.44
CA ASN A 567 16.50 -0.44 16.26
C ASN A 567 16.64 -1.17 17.60
N MET A 568 17.64 -0.82 18.42
CA MET A 568 17.85 -1.45 19.73
C MET A 568 16.72 -1.15 20.72
N VAL A 569 16.35 0.12 20.88
CA VAL A 569 15.32 0.55 21.83
C VAL A 569 13.99 -0.09 21.46
N PHE A 570 13.57 -0.01 20.20
CA PHE A 570 12.29 -0.52 19.77
C PHE A 570 12.20 -2.04 19.76
N LEU A 571 13.31 -2.75 19.54
CA LEU A 571 13.38 -4.20 19.71
C LEU A 571 13.04 -4.62 21.14
N LEU A 572 13.48 -3.85 22.15
CA LEU A 572 13.34 -4.21 23.56
C LEU A 572 12.11 -3.61 24.25
N ALA A 573 11.64 -2.43 23.82
CA ALA A 573 10.56 -1.69 24.47
C ALA A 573 9.91 -0.67 23.52
N PRO A 574 8.69 -0.18 23.79
CA PRO A 574 7.72 -0.65 24.78
C PRO A 574 7.07 -1.98 24.39
N TYR A 575 6.67 -2.77 25.40
CA TYR A 575 5.69 -3.85 25.28
C TYR A 575 4.84 -3.84 26.54
N VAL A 576 3.66 -4.45 26.47
CA VAL A 576 2.69 -4.52 27.55
C VAL A 576 2.63 -5.94 28.11
N TYR A 577 2.45 -6.02 29.43
CA TYR A 577 2.44 -7.25 30.20
C TYR A 577 1.40 -7.16 31.32
N HIS A 578 0.39 -8.02 31.28
CA HIS A 578 -0.62 -8.20 32.30
C HIS A 578 -0.63 -9.67 32.75
N HIS A 579 -0.59 -9.93 34.06
CA HIS A 579 -0.75 -11.29 34.62
C HIS A 579 -1.84 -11.30 35.69
N PRO A 580 -2.65 -12.38 35.79
CA PRO A 580 -2.63 -13.59 34.97
C PRO A 580 -3.18 -13.37 33.55
N GLN A 581 -2.77 -14.20 32.59
CA GLN A 581 -3.23 -14.12 31.20
C GLN A 581 -3.23 -15.49 30.50
N SER A 582 -3.88 -15.58 29.34
CA SER A 582 -4.21 -16.86 28.69
C SER A 582 -3.17 -17.39 27.71
N THR A 583 -2.27 -16.53 27.22
CA THR A 583 -1.33 -16.84 26.13
C THR A 583 0.02 -17.30 26.65
N PHE A 584 0.56 -16.64 27.69
CA PHE A 584 1.86 -16.97 28.26
C PHE A 584 1.74 -17.21 29.76
N GLY A 585 2.36 -18.29 30.24
CA GLY A 585 2.35 -18.70 31.65
C GLY A 585 3.32 -17.90 32.52
N SER A 586 4.29 -17.20 31.93
CA SER A 586 5.24 -16.36 32.66
C SER A 586 5.72 -15.15 31.84
N ARG A 587 6.33 -14.19 32.54
CA ARG A 587 7.01 -13.04 31.91
C ARG A 587 8.14 -13.46 30.98
N ALA A 588 8.97 -14.39 31.40
CA ALA A 588 10.12 -14.85 30.60
C ALA A 588 9.67 -15.51 29.28
N GLU A 589 8.60 -16.29 29.34
CA GLU A 589 7.98 -16.90 28.16
C GLU A 589 7.46 -15.84 27.18
N GLN A 590 6.73 -14.84 27.70
CA GLN A 590 6.19 -13.73 26.90
C GLN A 590 7.30 -12.89 26.26
N GLU A 591 8.34 -12.53 27.01
CA GLU A 591 9.47 -11.76 26.49
C GLU A 591 10.18 -12.47 25.36
N LEU A 592 10.41 -13.79 25.49
CA LEU A 592 11.09 -14.58 24.48
C LEU A 592 10.30 -14.63 23.16
N SER A 593 8.97 -14.78 23.24
CA SER A 593 8.09 -14.78 22.07
C SER A 593 7.96 -13.39 21.44
N ILE A 594 7.62 -12.37 22.23
CA ILE A 594 7.34 -11.01 21.74
C ILE A 594 8.59 -10.36 21.13
N ILE A 595 9.75 -10.45 21.81
CA ILE A 595 10.98 -9.85 21.28
C ILE A 595 11.44 -10.62 20.03
N GLY A 596 11.28 -11.95 20.02
CA GLY A 596 11.56 -12.79 18.85
C GLY A 596 10.71 -12.41 17.64
N ASN A 597 9.39 -12.32 17.79
CA ASN A 597 8.48 -11.89 16.72
C ASN A 597 8.78 -10.44 16.27
N ARG A 598 9.03 -9.54 17.23
CA ARG A 598 9.40 -8.16 16.92
C ARG A 598 10.64 -8.05 16.06
N ALA A 599 11.68 -8.85 16.36
CA ALA A 599 12.89 -8.91 15.55
C ALA A 599 12.56 -9.29 14.10
N GLY A 600 11.68 -10.27 13.88
CA GLY A 600 11.26 -10.69 12.54
C GLY A 600 10.62 -9.56 11.73
N VAL A 601 9.68 -8.83 12.33
CA VAL A 601 9.00 -7.69 11.66
C VAL A 601 9.97 -6.53 11.43
N MET A 602 10.80 -6.19 12.43
CA MET A 602 11.78 -5.12 12.32
C MET A 602 12.88 -5.41 11.29
N ALA A 603 13.24 -6.68 11.06
CA ALA A 603 14.15 -7.06 9.98
C ALA A 603 13.62 -6.55 8.63
N MET A 604 12.32 -6.70 8.39
CA MET A 604 11.69 -6.32 7.12
C MET A 604 11.53 -4.82 6.94
N GLY A 605 11.26 -4.06 8.00
CA GLY A 605 11.31 -2.60 7.93
C GLY A 605 12.68 -2.08 7.51
N ASN A 606 13.75 -2.70 8.02
CA ASN A 606 15.11 -2.39 7.57
C ASN A 606 15.32 -2.80 6.11
N VAL A 607 14.82 -3.97 5.69
CA VAL A 607 14.93 -4.45 4.30
C VAL A 607 14.30 -3.46 3.31
N VAL A 608 13.12 -2.90 3.60
CA VAL A 608 12.52 -1.87 2.73
C VAL A 608 13.48 -0.69 2.52
N ALA A 609 14.08 -0.18 3.60
CA ALA A 609 15.06 0.90 3.51
C ALA A 609 16.35 0.46 2.78
N VAL A 610 16.83 -0.77 2.99
CA VAL A 610 18.00 -1.36 2.30
C VAL A 610 17.81 -1.34 0.78
N PHE A 611 16.64 -1.76 0.30
CA PHE A 611 16.34 -1.77 -1.14
C PHE A 611 16.30 -0.35 -1.71
N LEU A 612 15.66 0.59 -1.00
CA LEU A 612 15.57 1.99 -1.42
C LEU A 612 16.94 2.68 -1.51
N PHE A 613 17.81 2.48 -0.53
CA PHE A 613 19.16 3.06 -0.52
C PHE A 613 20.12 2.39 -1.53
N SER A 614 19.77 1.21 -2.06
CA SER A 614 20.53 0.56 -3.15
C SER A 614 20.11 1.05 -4.55
N ALA A 615 18.90 1.58 -4.70
CA ALA A 615 18.34 2.00 -5.98
C ALA A 615 19.12 3.19 -6.57
N ARG A 616 19.38 3.13 -7.89
CA ARG A 616 20.05 4.24 -8.62
C ARG A 616 19.05 5.29 -9.08
N ASN A 617 17.82 4.86 -9.39
CA ASN A 617 16.71 5.74 -9.75
C ASN A 617 15.85 6.00 -8.52
N ASN A 618 16.34 6.84 -7.61
CA ASN A 618 15.65 7.16 -6.37
C ASN A 618 15.48 8.68 -6.24
N VAL A 619 14.23 9.14 -6.12
CA VAL A 619 13.87 10.56 -5.94
C VAL A 619 14.56 11.16 -4.71
N LEU A 620 14.80 10.36 -3.66
CA LEU A 620 15.50 10.82 -2.46
C LEU A 620 16.93 11.31 -2.76
N LEU A 621 17.64 10.73 -3.73
CA LEU A 621 18.95 11.24 -4.15
C LEU A 621 18.86 12.69 -4.66
N TRP A 622 17.80 13.01 -5.42
CA TRP A 622 17.56 14.36 -5.93
C TRP A 622 17.12 15.34 -4.84
N VAL A 623 16.19 14.92 -3.96
CA VAL A 623 15.67 15.78 -2.89
C VAL A 623 16.76 16.10 -1.86
N THR A 624 17.51 15.09 -1.44
CA THR A 624 18.48 15.20 -0.33
C THR A 624 19.83 15.74 -0.78
N ASP A 625 20.17 15.63 -2.06
CA ASP A 625 21.50 16.01 -2.56
C ASP A 625 22.66 15.20 -1.99
N TRP A 626 22.37 14.07 -1.37
CA TRP A 626 23.39 13.21 -0.79
C TRP A 626 24.05 12.38 -1.88
N SER A 627 25.35 12.15 -1.73
CA SER A 627 26.05 11.27 -2.65
C SER A 627 25.49 9.85 -2.61
N TYR A 628 25.47 9.17 -3.76
CA TYR A 628 25.11 7.76 -3.85
C TYR A 628 26.02 6.88 -2.97
N SER A 629 27.28 7.30 -2.76
CA SER A 629 28.20 6.61 -1.86
C SER A 629 27.73 6.63 -0.40
N THR A 630 27.10 7.73 0.05
CA THR A 630 26.45 7.83 1.36
C THR A 630 25.29 6.84 1.45
N TYR A 631 24.47 6.74 0.41
CA TYR A 631 23.33 5.82 0.38
C TYR A 631 23.79 4.35 0.44
N LEU A 632 24.82 3.99 -0.32
CA LEU A 632 25.42 2.65 -0.25
C LEU A 632 26.03 2.33 1.13
N MET A 633 26.53 3.34 1.84
CA MET A 633 26.94 3.17 3.23
C MET A 633 25.76 2.87 4.14
N LEU A 634 24.64 3.60 4.00
CA LEU A 634 23.42 3.33 4.76
C LEU A 634 22.80 1.97 4.44
N HIS A 635 22.78 1.57 3.17
CA HIS A 635 22.37 0.25 2.72
C HIS A 635 23.12 -0.86 3.48
N ARG A 636 24.44 -0.74 3.65
CA ARG A 636 25.24 -1.72 4.41
C ARG A 636 24.83 -1.80 5.88
N TRP A 637 24.72 -0.65 6.56
CA TRP A 637 24.37 -0.62 7.98
C TRP A 637 22.96 -1.12 8.27
N LEU A 638 21.98 -0.76 7.44
CA LEU A 638 20.62 -1.30 7.54
C LEU A 638 20.58 -2.79 7.18
N GLY A 639 21.43 -3.24 6.24
CA GLY A 639 21.60 -4.66 5.92
C GLY A 639 22.16 -5.45 7.10
N TYR A 640 23.09 -4.89 7.87
CA TYR A 640 23.58 -5.54 9.10
C TYR A 640 22.48 -5.68 10.15
N TRP A 641 21.64 -4.65 10.33
CA TRP A 641 20.48 -4.72 11.22
C TRP A 641 19.44 -5.73 10.75
N ALA A 642 19.15 -5.79 9.45
CA ALA A 642 18.25 -6.78 8.88
C ALA A 642 18.72 -8.21 9.17
N VAL A 643 20.00 -8.51 8.89
CA VAL A 643 20.58 -9.85 9.17
C VAL A 643 20.58 -10.14 10.68
N PHE A 644 20.99 -9.17 11.51
CA PHE A 644 21.00 -9.34 12.97
C PHE A 644 19.61 -9.67 13.50
N HIS A 645 18.58 -8.92 13.09
CA HIS A 645 17.20 -9.15 13.50
C HIS A 645 16.64 -10.47 12.99
N THR A 646 16.93 -10.88 11.75
CA THR A 646 16.54 -12.21 11.24
C THR A 646 17.16 -13.33 12.07
N VAL A 647 18.46 -13.25 12.38
CA VAL A 647 19.14 -14.26 13.21
C VAL A 647 18.56 -14.27 14.63
N LEU A 648 18.35 -13.09 15.23
CA LEU A 648 17.78 -12.98 16.56
C LEU A 648 16.37 -13.57 16.62
N HIS A 649 15.51 -13.26 15.63
CA HIS A 649 14.18 -13.85 15.48
C HIS A 649 14.25 -15.38 15.47
N SER A 650 15.09 -15.95 14.60
CA SER A 650 15.24 -17.41 14.51
C SER A 650 15.76 -18.05 15.79
N LEU A 651 16.77 -17.45 16.44
CA LEU A 651 17.34 -18.00 17.68
C LEU A 651 16.34 -17.92 18.85
N MET A 652 15.63 -16.80 18.98
CA MET A 652 14.66 -16.61 20.06
C MET A 652 13.44 -17.52 19.88
N LEU A 653 12.88 -17.61 18.67
CA LEU A 653 11.74 -18.52 18.44
C LEU A 653 12.16 -19.98 18.52
N TRP A 654 13.36 -20.34 18.07
CA TRP A 654 13.88 -21.69 18.29
C TRP A 654 13.96 -22.02 19.78
N ASN A 655 14.51 -21.12 20.61
CA ASN A 655 14.57 -21.30 22.06
C ASN A 655 13.18 -21.35 22.72
N TYR A 656 12.23 -20.54 22.23
CA TYR A 656 10.84 -20.52 22.70
C TYR A 656 10.17 -21.88 22.49
N TYR A 657 10.19 -22.40 21.27
CA TYR A 657 9.55 -23.68 20.95
C TYR A 657 10.28 -24.90 21.52
N MET A 658 11.56 -24.75 21.90
CA MET A 658 12.28 -25.76 22.68
C MET A 658 11.88 -25.80 24.15
N THR A 659 11.66 -24.63 24.75
CA THR A 659 11.46 -24.50 26.20
C THR A 659 9.99 -24.60 26.60
N TYR A 660 9.11 -23.98 25.81
CA TYR A 660 7.69 -23.79 26.15
C TYR A 660 6.74 -24.40 25.10
N GLY A 661 7.22 -24.70 23.89
CA GLY A 661 6.41 -25.20 22.79
C GLY A 661 6.69 -26.65 22.40
N HIS A 662 6.22 -27.03 21.20
CA HIS A 662 6.43 -28.35 20.59
C HIS A 662 7.31 -28.25 19.34
N TYR A 663 8.61 -28.03 19.52
CA TYR A 663 9.54 -27.83 18.39
C TYR A 663 9.43 -28.88 17.27
N GLN A 664 9.33 -30.17 17.61
CA GLN A 664 9.26 -31.24 16.60
C GLN A 664 8.02 -31.10 15.70
N ALA A 665 6.91 -30.61 16.25
CA ALA A 665 5.69 -30.37 15.50
C ALA A 665 5.81 -29.13 14.61
N GLU A 666 6.46 -28.06 15.09
CA GLU A 666 6.67 -26.85 14.29
C GLU A 666 7.68 -27.06 13.15
N LEU A 667 8.75 -27.83 13.39
CA LEU A 667 9.76 -28.14 12.38
C LEU A 667 9.18 -28.88 11.17
N ALA A 668 8.13 -29.68 11.39
CA ALA A 668 7.44 -30.40 10.33
C ALA A 668 6.54 -29.51 9.45
N ARG A 669 6.38 -28.23 9.78
CA ARG A 669 5.50 -27.30 9.06
C ARG A 669 6.26 -26.49 8.00
N ASP A 670 5.60 -26.26 6.88
CA ASP A 670 6.20 -25.57 5.72
C ASP A 670 6.70 -24.17 6.06
N TYR A 671 5.95 -23.41 6.87
CA TYR A 671 6.35 -22.06 7.25
C TYR A 671 7.70 -22.04 7.99
N TRP A 672 7.98 -23.06 8.81
CA TRP A 672 9.25 -23.17 9.55
C TRP A 672 10.41 -23.49 8.61
N VAL A 673 10.20 -24.39 7.64
CA VAL A 673 11.19 -24.73 6.61
C VAL A 673 11.56 -23.51 5.77
N TRP A 674 10.57 -22.75 5.31
CA TRP A 674 10.81 -21.50 4.57
C TRP A 674 11.48 -20.42 5.44
N GLY A 675 11.18 -20.39 6.75
CA GLY A 675 11.91 -19.58 7.73
C GLY A 675 13.40 -19.95 7.79
N ILE A 676 13.74 -21.24 7.80
CA ILE A 676 15.14 -21.73 7.75
C ILE A 676 15.80 -21.28 6.44
N VAL A 677 15.13 -21.45 5.29
CA VAL A 677 15.66 -21.01 3.99
C VAL A 677 15.97 -19.52 3.99
N GLY A 678 15.04 -18.70 4.49
CA GLY A 678 15.23 -17.25 4.65
C GLY A 678 16.42 -16.92 5.55
N THR A 679 16.51 -17.52 6.73
CA THR A 679 17.60 -17.27 7.68
C THR A 679 18.96 -17.70 7.14
N VAL A 680 19.05 -18.85 6.48
CA VAL A 680 20.29 -19.31 5.84
C VAL A 680 20.72 -18.34 4.73
N ALA A 681 19.79 -17.85 3.92
CA ALA A 681 20.07 -16.85 2.89
C ALA A 681 20.59 -15.53 3.52
N ALA A 682 19.95 -15.04 4.59
CA ALA A 682 20.38 -13.85 5.32
C ALA A 682 21.79 -14.02 5.93
N VAL A 683 22.06 -15.16 6.55
CA VAL A 683 23.37 -15.48 7.13
C VAL A 683 24.44 -15.59 6.04
N ALA A 684 24.12 -16.14 4.88
CA ALA A 684 25.05 -16.24 3.74
C ALA A 684 25.33 -14.89 3.06
N LEU A 685 24.38 -13.96 3.06
CA LEU A 685 24.58 -12.60 2.54
C LEU A 685 25.71 -11.86 3.26
N PHE A 686 25.83 -12.02 4.58
CA PHE A 686 26.83 -11.30 5.37
C PHE A 686 28.29 -11.60 4.95
N PRO A 687 28.82 -12.85 5.01
CA PRO A 687 30.20 -13.15 4.67
C PRO A 687 30.52 -12.88 3.20
N THR A 688 29.60 -13.16 2.27
CA THR A 688 29.77 -12.90 0.84
C THR A 688 29.86 -11.41 0.51
N SER A 689 29.32 -10.55 1.37
CA SER A 689 29.31 -9.09 1.21
C SER A 689 30.42 -8.37 1.97
N LEU A 690 31.31 -9.09 2.67
CA LEU A 690 32.42 -8.49 3.39
C LEU A 690 33.40 -7.81 2.42
N LEU A 691 34.01 -6.71 2.86
CA LEU A 691 34.83 -5.84 2.00
C LEU A 691 35.98 -6.60 1.30
N TRP A 692 36.70 -7.44 2.03
CA TRP A 692 37.78 -8.27 1.48
C TRP A 692 37.29 -9.22 0.38
N VAL A 693 36.11 -9.83 0.53
CA VAL A 693 35.49 -10.68 -0.51
C VAL A 693 35.11 -9.84 -1.73
N ARG A 694 34.47 -8.69 -1.52
CA ARG A 694 34.08 -7.78 -2.61
C ARG A 694 35.29 -7.28 -3.41
N GLN A 695 36.39 -6.98 -2.74
CA GLN A 695 37.62 -6.52 -3.37
C GLN A 695 38.35 -7.63 -4.14
N ALA A 696 38.34 -8.86 -3.63
CA ALA A 696 39.01 -9.99 -4.26
C ALA A 696 38.18 -10.67 -5.37
N PHE A 697 36.87 -10.81 -5.16
CA PHE A 697 35.96 -11.59 -6.00
C PHE A 697 34.66 -10.83 -6.29
N TYR A 698 34.78 -9.63 -6.87
CA TYR A 698 33.63 -8.74 -7.12
C TYR A 698 32.45 -9.41 -7.84
N GLU A 699 32.75 -10.16 -8.92
CA GLU A 699 31.71 -10.78 -9.75
C GLU A 699 30.97 -11.90 -9.01
N PHE A 700 31.69 -12.65 -8.16
CA PHE A 700 31.09 -13.65 -7.29
C PHE A 700 30.16 -12.99 -6.28
N PHE A 701 30.64 -11.93 -5.61
CA PHE A 701 29.84 -11.15 -4.67
C PHE A 701 28.55 -10.63 -5.32
N LEU A 702 28.64 -9.99 -6.48
CA LEU A 702 27.47 -9.38 -7.13
C LEU A 702 26.41 -10.43 -7.47
N ALA A 703 26.83 -11.55 -8.06
CA ALA A 703 25.93 -12.64 -8.42
C ALA A 703 25.32 -13.31 -7.18
N SER A 704 26.16 -13.68 -6.20
CA SER A 704 25.69 -14.35 -4.98
C SER A 704 24.75 -13.44 -4.18
N HIS A 705 25.05 -12.14 -4.08
CA HIS A 705 24.24 -11.20 -3.33
C HIS A 705 22.84 -11.05 -3.92
N VAL A 706 22.71 -10.95 -5.25
CA VAL A 706 21.39 -10.88 -5.90
C VAL A 706 20.60 -12.17 -5.70
N VAL A 707 21.22 -13.34 -5.92
CA VAL A 707 20.53 -14.64 -5.75
C VAL A 707 20.09 -14.86 -4.31
N LEU A 708 20.97 -14.60 -3.35
CA LEU A 708 20.66 -14.78 -1.93
C LEU A 708 19.63 -13.75 -1.44
N ALA A 709 19.66 -12.50 -1.94
CA ALA A 709 18.64 -11.50 -1.60
C ALA A 709 17.26 -11.91 -2.14
N LEU A 710 17.19 -12.44 -3.37
CA LEU A 710 15.93 -12.98 -3.92
C LEU A 710 15.44 -14.17 -3.10
N LEU A 711 16.34 -15.11 -2.77
CA LEU A 711 16.00 -16.27 -1.95
C LEU A 711 15.51 -15.87 -0.54
N PHE A 712 16.12 -14.83 0.04
CA PHE A 712 15.68 -14.27 1.33
C PHE A 712 14.27 -13.69 1.25
N ILE A 713 13.95 -12.87 0.23
CA ILE A 713 12.61 -12.29 0.06
C ILE A 713 11.56 -13.36 -0.24
N ILE A 714 11.89 -14.33 -1.09
CA ILE A 714 11.00 -15.47 -1.39
C ILE A 714 10.78 -16.33 -0.15
N GLY A 715 11.86 -16.63 0.59
CA GLY A 715 11.80 -17.39 1.83
C GLY A 715 10.96 -16.68 2.89
N TYR A 716 11.10 -15.36 3.03
CA TYR A 716 10.26 -14.54 3.89
C TYR A 716 8.78 -14.57 3.47
N TYR A 717 8.50 -14.37 2.17
CA TYR A 717 7.12 -14.38 1.68
C TYR A 717 6.42 -15.70 1.98
N TYR A 718 7.05 -16.84 1.64
CA TYR A 718 6.47 -18.15 1.94
C TYR A 718 6.42 -18.45 3.44
N HIS A 719 7.42 -18.03 4.21
CA HIS A 719 7.39 -18.13 5.68
C HIS A 719 6.15 -17.44 6.27
N ILE A 720 5.84 -16.22 5.83
CA ILE A 720 4.66 -15.48 6.31
C ILE A 720 3.37 -16.05 5.74
N TRP A 721 3.34 -16.38 4.45
CA TRP A 721 2.17 -16.92 3.77
C TRP A 721 1.70 -18.24 4.39
N PHE A 722 2.60 -19.21 4.60
CA PHE A 722 2.25 -20.48 5.22
C PHE A 722 1.90 -20.33 6.71
N CYS A 723 2.40 -19.28 7.38
CA CYS A 723 2.09 -19.03 8.78
C CYS A 723 0.73 -18.35 8.96
N TYR A 724 0.44 -17.31 8.17
CA TYR A 724 -0.66 -16.37 8.39
C TYR A 724 -1.58 -16.15 7.18
N GLY A 725 -1.25 -16.64 6.00
CA GLY A 725 -1.95 -16.29 4.75
C GLY A 725 -1.91 -14.78 4.49
N TYR A 726 -3.03 -14.20 4.03
CA TYR A 726 -3.23 -12.73 3.91
C TYR A 726 -3.89 -12.13 5.17
N SER A 727 -3.98 -12.90 6.25
CA SER A 727 -4.81 -12.51 7.37
C SER A 727 -4.16 -11.41 8.21
N TRP A 728 -2.83 -11.34 8.31
CA TRP A 728 -2.13 -10.43 9.25
C TRP A 728 -1.43 -9.25 8.55
N GLY A 729 -1.25 -9.30 7.23
CA GLY A 729 -0.71 -8.20 6.43
C GLY A 729 0.83 -8.16 6.36
N TYR A 730 1.56 -9.07 7.01
CA TYR A 730 3.03 -9.02 7.01
C TYR A 730 3.65 -9.20 5.62
N GLU A 731 2.97 -9.89 4.71
CA GLU A 731 3.34 -10.00 3.31
C GLU A 731 3.52 -8.65 2.61
N ILE A 732 2.85 -7.59 3.09
CA ILE A 732 2.94 -6.22 2.55
C ILE A 732 4.40 -5.74 2.56
N TRP A 733 5.19 -6.10 3.56
CA TRP A 733 6.61 -5.72 3.62
C TRP A 733 7.41 -6.29 2.43
N ALA A 734 7.10 -7.53 2.02
CA ALA A 734 7.73 -8.14 0.85
C ALA A 734 7.31 -7.42 -0.43
N PHE A 735 6.03 -7.08 -0.57
CA PHE A 735 5.50 -6.37 -1.73
C PHE A 735 6.11 -4.98 -1.88
N VAL A 736 6.27 -4.23 -0.78
CA VAL A 736 6.92 -2.91 -0.81
C VAL A 736 8.38 -3.04 -1.23
N ALA A 737 9.14 -3.96 -0.64
CA ALA A 737 10.55 -4.17 -0.99
C ALA A 737 10.71 -4.61 -2.47
N ALA A 738 9.89 -5.57 -2.92
CA ALA A 738 9.88 -6.03 -4.30
C ALA A 738 9.45 -4.93 -5.27
N GLY A 739 8.47 -4.10 -4.92
CA GLY A 739 8.01 -2.96 -5.71
C GLY A 739 9.10 -1.91 -5.91
N ILE A 740 9.85 -1.55 -4.87
CA ILE A 740 11.00 -0.63 -4.97
C ILE A 740 12.05 -1.20 -5.94
N TRP A 741 12.39 -2.48 -5.79
CA TRP A 741 13.36 -3.15 -6.65
C TRP A 741 12.91 -3.20 -8.11
N ALA A 742 11.67 -3.66 -8.34
CA ALA A 742 11.09 -3.81 -9.67
C ALA A 742 11.00 -2.46 -10.38
N THR A 743 10.58 -1.40 -9.66
CA THR A 743 10.50 -0.04 -10.20
C THR A 743 11.88 0.46 -10.63
N ASP A 744 12.90 0.36 -9.78
CA ASP A 744 14.27 0.76 -10.13
C ASP A 744 14.81 -0.04 -11.32
N ARG A 745 14.49 -1.35 -11.45
CA ARG A 745 14.89 -2.18 -12.59
C ARG A 745 14.15 -1.80 -13.87
N LEU A 746 12.84 -1.56 -13.80
CA LEU A 746 12.01 -1.16 -14.93
C LEU A 746 12.49 0.17 -15.52
N PHE A 747 12.75 1.18 -14.69
CA PHE A 747 13.26 2.47 -15.17
C PHE A 747 14.60 2.33 -15.91
N ARG A 748 15.49 1.43 -15.46
CA ARG A 748 16.75 1.14 -16.16
C ARG A 748 16.51 0.47 -17.50
N LEU A 749 15.65 -0.56 -17.54
CA LEU A 749 15.33 -1.28 -18.76
C LEU A 749 14.67 -0.36 -19.80
N VAL A 750 13.76 0.52 -19.39
CA VAL A 750 13.13 1.51 -20.28
C VAL A 750 14.17 2.50 -20.82
N ARG A 751 15.06 3.02 -19.96
CA ARG A 751 16.15 3.93 -20.38
C ARG A 751 17.10 3.27 -21.37
N ILE A 752 17.50 2.03 -21.10
CA ILE A 752 18.36 1.23 -21.97
C ILE A 752 17.64 0.92 -23.30
N GLY A 753 16.38 0.53 -23.25
CA GLY A 753 15.59 0.15 -24.42
C GLY A 753 15.34 1.30 -25.39
N TRP A 754 15.18 2.53 -24.90
CA TRP A 754 14.95 3.68 -25.78
C TRP A 754 16.13 3.91 -26.74
N LYS A 755 17.35 4.00 -26.22
CA LYS A 755 18.52 4.51 -26.98
C LYS A 755 19.88 4.04 -26.43
N GLY A 756 19.89 3.03 -25.55
CA GLY A 756 21.07 2.61 -24.79
C GLY A 756 22.09 1.80 -25.59
N TYR A 757 21.69 1.09 -26.64
CA TYR A 757 22.66 0.34 -27.48
C TYR A 757 23.39 1.27 -28.46
N ARG A 758 24.72 1.26 -28.40
CA ARG A 758 25.65 2.12 -29.17
C ARG A 758 26.87 1.32 -29.60
N THR A 759 27.75 1.96 -30.37
CA THR A 759 29.08 1.43 -30.70
C THR A 759 30.13 2.18 -29.88
N ALA A 760 31.03 1.44 -29.24
CA ALA A 760 32.20 1.97 -28.55
C ALA A 760 33.48 1.67 -29.33
N ALA A 761 34.29 2.69 -29.51
CA ALA A 761 35.67 2.63 -29.98
C ALA A 761 36.61 2.58 -28.76
N VAL A 762 37.35 1.48 -28.60
CA VAL A 762 38.25 1.26 -27.46
C VAL A 762 39.70 1.27 -27.94
N THR A 763 40.53 2.08 -27.30
CA THR A 763 41.96 2.21 -27.61
C THR A 763 42.81 2.17 -26.33
N LEU A 764 44.02 1.62 -26.45
CA LEU A 764 45.03 1.73 -25.40
C LEU A 764 45.69 3.10 -25.49
N VAL A 765 45.80 3.79 -24.36
CA VAL A 765 46.48 5.10 -24.32
C VAL A 765 47.97 4.88 -24.58
N GLN A 766 48.52 5.55 -25.58
CA GLN A 766 49.95 5.50 -25.90
C GLN A 766 50.80 6.01 -24.71
N ASP A 767 52.04 5.55 -24.58
CA ASP A 767 52.95 5.93 -23.48
C ASP A 767 52.38 5.72 -22.05
N SER A 768 51.53 4.72 -21.90
CA SER A 768 50.93 4.34 -20.61
C SER A 768 51.27 2.91 -20.16
N ASP A 769 52.10 2.17 -20.90
CA ASP A 769 52.37 0.73 -20.69
C ASP A 769 51.10 -0.13 -20.61
N GLY A 770 50.02 0.31 -21.26
CA GLY A 770 48.71 -0.34 -21.19
C GLY A 770 47.97 -0.14 -19.86
N GLU A 771 48.38 0.81 -19.02
CA GLU A 771 47.71 1.11 -17.74
C GLU A 771 46.34 1.81 -17.94
N TYR A 772 46.16 2.52 -19.06
CA TYR A 772 44.95 3.30 -19.34
C TYR A 772 44.29 2.93 -20.67
N LEU A 773 42.96 2.93 -20.65
CA LEU A 773 42.09 2.76 -21.81
C LEU A 773 41.31 4.04 -22.07
N ARG A 774 41.16 4.37 -23.36
CA ARG A 774 40.21 5.37 -23.85
C ARG A 774 39.04 4.64 -24.51
N ILE A 775 37.82 5.05 -24.14
CA ILE A 775 36.57 4.49 -24.65
C ILE A 775 35.75 5.65 -25.22
N ASP A 776 35.58 5.68 -26.54
CA ASP A 776 34.77 6.66 -27.25
C ASP A 776 33.43 6.02 -27.63
N VAL A 777 32.34 6.46 -27.02
CA VAL A 777 30.99 5.98 -27.33
C VAL A 777 30.37 6.87 -28.39
N GLU A 778 29.94 6.28 -29.51
CA GLU A 778 29.32 6.99 -30.63
C GLU A 778 27.86 7.33 -30.36
N GLY A 779 27.43 8.51 -30.78
CA GLY A 779 26.03 8.94 -30.69
C GLY A 779 25.86 10.35 -30.14
N LYS A 780 24.66 10.64 -29.63
CA LYS A 780 24.34 11.95 -29.04
C LYS A 780 25.07 12.12 -27.70
N HIS A 781 25.39 13.35 -27.34
CA HIS A 781 25.93 13.77 -26.04
C HIS A 781 25.21 13.07 -24.88
N LEU A 782 25.95 12.27 -24.11
CA LEU A 782 25.40 11.60 -22.94
C LEU A 782 25.12 12.59 -21.79
N GLY A 783 25.84 13.71 -21.71
CA GLY A 783 25.79 14.65 -20.58
C GLY A 783 26.83 14.30 -19.51
N ASP A 784 26.79 14.95 -18.35
CA ASP A 784 27.82 14.84 -17.31
C ASP A 784 27.50 13.79 -16.24
N GLY A 785 28.53 13.39 -15.48
CA GLY A 785 28.42 12.45 -14.36
C GLY A 785 28.96 11.06 -14.70
N VAL A 786 28.27 10.02 -14.25
CA VAL A 786 28.71 8.62 -14.37
C VAL A 786 27.75 7.84 -15.25
N ALA A 787 28.25 7.22 -16.32
CA ALA A 787 27.49 6.29 -17.14
C ALA A 787 27.93 4.85 -16.84
N TYR A 788 26.99 3.92 -16.88
CA TYR A 788 27.29 2.50 -16.78
C TYR A 788 27.35 1.89 -18.17
N LEU A 789 28.47 1.25 -18.49
CA LEU A 789 28.73 0.63 -19.77
C LEU A 789 28.73 -0.90 -19.61
N THR A 790 28.02 -1.56 -20.50
CA THR A 790 27.95 -3.02 -20.63
C THR A 790 28.42 -3.40 -22.02
N PHE A 791 29.26 -4.42 -22.16
CA PHE A 791 29.84 -4.83 -23.45
C PHE A 791 29.40 -6.26 -23.82
N PRO A 792 28.20 -6.45 -24.43
CA PRO A 792 27.64 -7.79 -24.69
C PRO A 792 28.55 -8.69 -25.52
N GLY A 793 29.30 -8.12 -26.47
CA GLY A 793 30.19 -8.87 -27.36
C GLY A 793 31.50 -9.36 -26.72
N LEU A 794 31.77 -9.03 -25.44
CA LEU A 794 33.02 -9.36 -24.77
C LEU A 794 33.07 -10.79 -24.20
N GLY A 795 31.91 -11.41 -23.97
CA GLY A 795 31.78 -12.79 -23.49
C GLY A 795 30.37 -13.11 -22.98
N TRP A 796 30.23 -14.23 -22.29
CA TRP A 796 28.93 -14.69 -21.74
C TRP A 796 28.31 -13.75 -20.70
N ARG A 797 29.10 -12.86 -20.08
CA ARG A 797 28.69 -11.91 -19.04
C ARG A 797 28.08 -10.63 -19.62
N PHE A 798 27.10 -10.78 -20.52
CA PHE A 798 26.47 -9.65 -21.19
C PHE A 798 25.59 -8.79 -20.27
N TRP A 799 25.36 -9.21 -19.02
CA TRP A 799 24.59 -8.48 -18.01
C TRP A 799 25.44 -7.63 -17.05
N GLU A 800 26.77 -7.74 -17.11
CA GLU A 800 27.66 -6.98 -16.23
C GLU A 800 27.71 -5.50 -16.62
N SER A 801 27.29 -4.63 -15.71
CA SER A 801 27.17 -3.19 -15.91
C SER A 801 28.19 -2.45 -15.05
N HIS A 802 29.14 -1.75 -15.68
CA HIS A 802 30.30 -1.15 -14.99
C HIS A 802 30.28 0.37 -15.08
N PRO A 803 30.54 1.11 -13.98
CA PRO A 803 30.49 2.57 -13.94
C PRO A 803 31.75 3.21 -14.55
N PHE A 804 31.56 4.27 -15.33
CA PHE A 804 32.61 5.11 -15.90
C PHE A 804 32.21 6.59 -15.83
N SER A 805 33.12 7.44 -15.35
CA SER A 805 32.92 8.89 -15.35
C SER A 805 33.06 9.45 -16.76
N VAL A 806 32.09 10.25 -17.19
CA VAL A 806 32.14 10.98 -18.45
C VAL A 806 33.27 12.01 -18.38
N ALA A 807 34.25 11.93 -19.29
CA ALA A 807 35.37 12.86 -19.30
C ALA A 807 35.04 14.13 -20.10
N PHE A 808 34.53 13.97 -21.32
CA PHE A 808 34.12 15.06 -22.19
C PHE A 808 33.30 14.57 -23.38
N ASN A 809 32.57 15.48 -24.01
CA ASN A 809 31.91 15.23 -25.28
C ASN A 809 32.66 15.91 -26.44
N SER A 810 32.65 15.30 -27.62
CA SER A 810 33.45 15.79 -28.76
C SER A 810 33.02 17.17 -29.28
N SER A 811 31.76 17.59 -29.10
CA SER A 811 31.36 18.95 -29.52
C SER A 811 31.97 20.03 -28.61
N GLU A 812 32.17 19.74 -27.32
CA GLU A 812 32.75 20.70 -26.35
C GLU A 812 34.18 21.08 -26.73
N VAL A 813 34.94 20.10 -27.25
CA VAL A 813 36.31 20.32 -27.73
C VAL A 813 36.33 20.99 -29.10
N ARG A 814 35.31 20.78 -29.95
CA ARG A 814 35.22 21.41 -31.28
C ARG A 814 34.78 22.87 -31.21
N GLU A 815 33.83 23.20 -30.34
CA GLU A 815 33.27 24.55 -30.19
C GLU A 815 34.30 25.55 -29.65
N SER A 816 35.22 25.08 -28.80
CA SER A 816 36.35 25.85 -28.28
C SER A 816 37.52 26.01 -29.27
N GLN A 817 37.64 25.14 -30.28
CA GLN A 817 38.69 25.18 -31.31
C GLN A 817 38.24 25.87 -32.62
N ALA A 818 36.99 26.30 -32.74
CA ALA A 818 36.52 27.06 -33.89
C ALA A 818 37.17 28.46 -33.91
N PRO A 819 37.74 28.93 -35.05
CA PRO A 819 38.32 30.27 -35.11
C PRO A 819 37.25 31.32 -34.84
N SER A 820 37.51 32.21 -33.88
CA SER A 820 36.67 33.36 -33.55
C SER A 820 36.69 34.39 -34.69
N ASN A 821 35.99 34.11 -35.78
CA ASN A 821 35.70 35.07 -36.84
C ASN A 821 34.19 35.32 -36.90
N SER A 822 33.71 36.23 -36.07
CA SER A 822 32.81 37.31 -36.49
C SER A 822 32.33 38.08 -35.28
N SER A 823 32.82 39.31 -35.15
CA SER A 823 32.07 40.42 -34.57
C SER A 823 30.69 40.50 -35.23
N ALA A 824 29.62 40.31 -34.46
CA ALA A 824 28.28 40.72 -34.87
C ALA A 824 27.55 41.30 -33.65
N THR A 825 27.35 42.61 -33.74
CA THR A 825 26.40 43.44 -32.99
C THR A 825 25.02 42.79 -32.81
N PRO A 826 24.30 43.07 -31.72
CA PRO A 826 22.98 42.51 -31.49
C PRO A 826 21.94 43.29 -32.29
N SER A 827 21.22 42.64 -33.20
CA SER A 827 19.95 43.15 -33.72
C SER A 827 18.83 42.20 -33.35
N LEU A 828 17.88 42.73 -32.59
CA LEU A 828 16.56 42.15 -32.38
C LEU A 828 15.88 41.84 -33.72
N ASN A 829 15.23 40.67 -33.86
CA ASN A 829 13.80 40.64 -34.14
C ASN A 829 13.19 39.23 -34.12
N SER A 830 11.90 39.26 -33.81
CA SER A 830 10.93 38.22 -33.54
C SER A 830 10.38 37.47 -34.77
N ASN A 831 9.92 36.25 -34.48
CA ASN A 831 8.73 35.56 -34.99
C ASN A 831 8.68 34.83 -36.37
N SER A 832 8.12 33.61 -36.24
CA SER A 832 7.22 32.83 -37.13
C SER A 832 7.77 32.18 -38.42
N GLY A 833 7.56 30.86 -38.53
CA GLY A 833 7.63 30.07 -39.79
C GLY A 833 6.39 30.26 -40.68
N PRO A 834 6.00 29.33 -41.59
CA PRO A 834 6.54 27.99 -41.87
C PRO A 834 6.73 27.62 -43.38
N GLU A 835 7.18 26.37 -43.61
CA GLU A 835 6.92 25.47 -44.78
C GLU A 835 7.54 25.65 -46.20
N SER A 836 8.29 24.59 -46.59
CA SER A 836 8.14 23.76 -47.81
C SER A 836 9.04 23.95 -49.08
N LYS A 837 9.61 22.79 -49.48
CA LYS A 837 9.85 22.19 -50.83
C LYS A 837 10.94 22.69 -51.81
N GLU A 838 11.87 21.74 -52.06
CA GLU A 838 12.37 21.17 -53.34
C GLU A 838 12.98 22.02 -54.48
N ALA A 839 14.27 21.68 -54.75
CA ALA A 839 14.88 21.24 -56.02
C ALA A 839 15.35 22.21 -57.13
N VAL A 840 16.32 21.70 -57.92
CA VAL A 840 16.96 22.16 -59.20
C VAL A 840 18.23 23.03 -59.02
N VAL A 841 19.49 22.63 -59.28
CA VAL A 841 20.27 21.99 -60.39
C VAL A 841 21.00 23.00 -61.32
N ALA A 842 22.33 22.78 -61.47
CA ALA A 842 23.32 23.21 -62.50
C ALA A 842 23.72 24.71 -62.53
N GLU A 843 24.96 25.15 -62.84
CA GLU A 843 26.08 24.73 -63.73
C GLU A 843 27.45 25.11 -63.09
N SER A 844 28.54 24.33 -63.14
CA SER A 844 29.48 23.95 -64.24
C SER A 844 30.44 25.05 -64.75
N LYS A 845 31.75 24.92 -64.42
CA LYS A 845 32.93 25.20 -65.28
C LYS A 845 34.24 24.82 -64.54
N THR A 846 34.88 23.69 -64.88
CA THR A 846 36.08 23.50 -65.74
C THR A 846 37.42 23.95 -65.10
N THR A 847 38.14 23.05 -64.42
CA THR A 847 39.32 22.25 -64.86
C THR A 847 40.67 22.99 -64.89
N VAL A 848 41.59 22.64 -63.97
CA VAL A 848 43.02 22.38 -64.25
C VAL A 848 43.55 21.31 -63.27
N THR A 849 44.22 20.30 -63.83
CA THR A 849 44.77 19.10 -63.20
C THR A 849 46.26 19.27 -62.91
N ALA A 850 46.74 18.95 -61.70
CA ALA A 850 48.12 18.49 -61.45
C ALA A 850 48.26 17.71 -60.11
N LEU A 851 48.54 16.41 -60.25
CA LEU A 851 49.08 15.37 -59.34
C LEU A 851 48.61 15.19 -57.87
N PRO A 852 48.31 13.95 -57.41
CA PRO A 852 47.71 13.70 -56.11
C PRO A 852 48.75 13.45 -55.01
N THR A 853 48.79 14.33 -54.03
CA THR A 853 49.22 13.96 -52.67
C THR A 853 47.96 13.47 -51.96
N THR A 854 47.97 12.21 -51.53
CA THR A 854 46.86 11.51 -50.86
C THR A 854 46.40 12.25 -49.59
N THR A 855 45.47 13.18 -49.78
CA THR A 855 44.62 13.75 -48.72
C THR A 855 43.40 12.85 -48.61
N SER A 856 43.39 11.96 -47.60
CA SER A 856 42.19 11.21 -47.23
C SER A 856 41.16 12.17 -46.64
N THR A 857 40.28 12.64 -47.53
CA THR A 857 38.87 12.99 -47.32
C THR A 857 38.37 13.00 -45.88
N ALA A 858 38.03 14.20 -45.41
CA ALA A 858 37.24 14.46 -44.21
C ALA A 858 35.84 13.83 -44.31
N THR A 859 35.65 12.66 -43.70
CA THR A 859 34.33 12.18 -43.31
C THR A 859 33.81 12.98 -42.11
N ALA A 860 32.59 13.50 -42.20
CA ALA A 860 31.88 14.19 -41.13
C ALA A 860 32.04 13.46 -39.78
N THR A 861 32.80 14.05 -38.86
CA THR A 861 33.14 13.43 -37.57
C THR A 861 31.89 13.28 -36.70
N ALA A 862 31.51 12.02 -36.46
CA ALA A 862 30.41 11.64 -35.57
C ALA A 862 30.61 12.21 -34.16
N THR A 863 29.52 12.63 -33.52
CA THR A 863 29.53 13.05 -32.11
C THR A 863 29.86 11.85 -31.22
N THR A 864 30.76 12.03 -30.26
CA THR A 864 31.25 10.98 -29.35
C THR A 864 31.33 11.49 -27.91
N THR A 865 31.07 10.61 -26.95
CA THR A 865 31.35 10.84 -25.52
C THR A 865 32.56 10.00 -25.12
N THR A 866 33.57 10.64 -24.54
CA THR A 866 34.86 10.00 -24.19
C THR A 866 34.90 9.63 -22.71
N PHE A 867 35.38 8.42 -22.42
CA PHE A 867 35.67 7.92 -21.08
C PHE A 867 37.13 7.47 -20.99
N PHE A 868 37.75 7.64 -19.83
CA PHE A 868 39.05 7.01 -19.53
C PHE A 868 38.91 6.05 -18.36
N ALA A 869 39.53 4.88 -18.49
CA ALA A 869 39.51 3.85 -17.48
C ALA A 869 40.92 3.37 -17.19
N ARG A 870 41.17 3.04 -15.92
CA ARG A 870 42.39 2.31 -15.54
C ARG A 870 42.18 0.82 -15.78
N VAL A 871 43.18 0.17 -16.37
CA VAL A 871 43.17 -1.29 -16.58
C VAL A 871 43.29 -1.99 -15.22
N ARG A 872 42.33 -2.86 -14.94
CA ARG A 872 42.23 -3.70 -13.74
C ARG A 872 41.91 -5.14 -14.17
N THR A 873 41.87 -6.05 -13.21
CA THR A 873 41.31 -7.39 -13.44
C THR A 873 39.83 -7.30 -13.83
N GLY A 874 39.32 -8.26 -14.61
CA GLY A 874 37.92 -8.27 -15.04
C GLY A 874 37.69 -7.61 -16.41
N ILE A 875 36.64 -6.79 -16.54
CA ILE A 875 36.17 -6.25 -17.83
C ILE A 875 37.21 -5.34 -18.50
N THR A 876 37.85 -4.43 -17.75
CA THR A 876 38.84 -3.50 -18.30
C THR A 876 40.10 -4.23 -18.74
N GLY A 877 40.52 -5.28 -18.03
CA GLY A 877 41.60 -6.17 -18.45
C GLY A 877 41.28 -6.95 -19.74
N LYS A 878 40.05 -7.46 -19.87
CA LYS A 878 39.59 -8.12 -21.11
C LYS A 878 39.52 -7.15 -22.30
N LEU A 879 39.04 -5.92 -22.07
CA LEU A 879 39.04 -4.85 -23.07
C LEU A 879 40.46 -4.50 -23.51
N ALA A 880 41.38 -4.32 -22.56
CA ALA A 880 42.79 -4.05 -22.85
C ALA A 880 43.44 -5.21 -23.64
N ALA A 881 43.19 -6.45 -23.25
CA ALA A 881 43.72 -7.63 -23.95
C ALA A 881 43.20 -7.74 -25.39
N ARG A 882 41.90 -7.53 -25.62
CA ARG A 882 41.34 -7.50 -26.99
C ARG A 882 41.84 -6.32 -27.81
N ALA A 883 41.97 -5.14 -27.20
CA ALA A 883 42.51 -3.96 -27.87
C ALA A 883 43.97 -4.19 -28.29
N ALA A 884 44.79 -4.79 -27.41
CA ALA A 884 46.16 -5.17 -27.72
C ALA A 884 46.25 -6.23 -28.83
N ALA A 885 45.37 -7.24 -28.80
CA ALA A 885 45.34 -8.33 -29.78
C ALA A 885 44.88 -7.89 -31.18
N SER A 886 44.19 -6.75 -31.30
CA SER A 886 43.68 -6.24 -32.58
C SER A 886 44.75 -5.59 -33.48
N GLY A 887 46.02 -5.52 -33.02
CA GLY A 887 47.18 -5.16 -33.84
C GLY A 887 47.57 -3.68 -33.86
N ALA A 888 48.78 -3.39 -33.40
CA ALA A 888 49.67 -2.24 -33.63
C ALA A 888 49.05 -0.82 -33.79
N THR A 889 49.16 -0.03 -32.71
CA THR A 889 49.26 1.46 -32.61
C THR A 889 48.25 2.38 -33.31
N THR A 890 47.41 1.88 -34.23
CA THR A 890 46.51 2.70 -35.06
C THR A 890 45.11 2.11 -35.27
N THR A 891 44.87 0.84 -34.93
CA THR A 891 43.57 0.19 -35.16
C THR A 891 42.69 0.20 -33.90
N THR A 892 41.58 0.93 -33.98
CA THR A 892 40.58 1.06 -32.91
C THR A 892 39.68 -0.18 -32.80
N LEU A 893 39.57 -0.77 -31.61
CA LEU A 893 38.66 -1.88 -31.37
C LEU A 893 37.22 -1.36 -31.31
N ARG A 894 36.35 -1.79 -32.23
CA ARG A 894 34.92 -1.41 -32.25
C ARG A 894 34.05 -2.51 -31.66
N LEU A 895 33.25 -2.18 -30.65
CA LEU A 895 32.37 -3.12 -29.95
C LEU A 895 30.97 -2.52 -29.76
N GLY A 896 29.94 -3.36 -29.76
CA GLY A 896 28.63 -2.97 -29.25
C GLY A 896 28.69 -2.70 -27.74
N VAL A 897 28.11 -1.58 -27.30
CA VAL A 897 28.01 -1.17 -25.90
C VAL A 897 26.57 -0.82 -25.56
N VAL A 898 26.10 -1.25 -24.39
CA VAL A 898 24.85 -0.79 -23.80
C VAL A 898 25.18 0.25 -22.74
N VAL A 899 24.57 1.42 -22.85
CA VAL A 899 24.77 2.57 -21.97
C VAL A 899 23.55 2.77 -21.08
N ASP A 900 23.77 2.83 -19.77
CA ASP A 900 22.79 3.22 -18.76
C ASP A 900 23.29 4.46 -18.01
N GLY A 901 22.63 5.60 -18.19
CA GLY A 901 23.00 6.88 -17.57
C GLY A 901 23.06 8.03 -18.60
N PRO A 902 23.71 9.15 -18.24
CA PRO A 902 24.54 9.34 -17.05
C PRO A 902 23.74 9.62 -15.77
N TYR A 903 24.39 9.40 -14.63
CA TYR A 903 23.89 9.60 -13.28
C TYR A 903 24.76 10.62 -12.54
N HIS A 904 24.12 11.53 -11.81
CA HIS A 904 24.78 12.50 -10.93
C HIS A 904 24.92 11.91 -9.52
N HIS A 905 26.04 11.22 -9.26
CA HIS A 905 26.22 10.47 -8.01
C HIS A 905 26.72 11.30 -6.82
N SER A 906 27.01 12.58 -7.01
CA SER A 906 27.60 13.45 -5.99
C SER A 906 26.70 14.60 -5.55
N GLY A 907 25.42 14.57 -5.96
CA GLY A 907 24.48 15.67 -5.74
C GLY A 907 24.68 16.85 -6.69
N ASP A 908 24.07 17.98 -6.37
CA ASP A 908 24.11 19.26 -7.06
C ASP A 908 25.38 20.04 -6.68
N VAL A 909 26.51 19.43 -7.03
CA VAL A 909 27.85 19.99 -6.90
C VAL A 909 27.92 21.37 -7.57
N THR A 910 27.29 21.53 -8.73
CA THR A 910 27.33 22.77 -9.52
C THR A 910 26.74 23.95 -8.77
N THR A 911 25.56 23.81 -8.15
CA THR A 911 24.95 24.91 -7.38
C THR A 911 25.74 25.23 -6.13
N GLN A 912 26.30 24.22 -5.45
CA GLN A 912 27.16 24.43 -4.27
C GLN A 912 28.43 25.22 -4.62
N LEU A 913 29.07 24.90 -5.76
CA LEU A 913 30.28 25.55 -6.22
C LEU A 913 30.03 26.96 -6.78
N LYS A 914 28.87 27.24 -7.39
CA LYS A 914 28.50 28.58 -7.87
C LYS A 914 28.43 29.65 -6.77
N GLN A 915 28.22 29.23 -5.52
CA GLN A 915 28.20 30.14 -4.36
C GLN A 915 29.61 30.50 -3.86
N CYS A 916 30.65 29.83 -4.36
CA CYS A 916 32.03 30.04 -3.97
C CYS A 916 32.65 31.19 -4.78
N SER A 917 33.58 31.91 -4.15
CA SER A 917 34.29 33.00 -4.84
C SER A 917 35.41 32.49 -5.75
N GLY A 918 35.86 31.26 -5.54
CA GLY A 918 36.72 30.52 -6.45
C GLY A 918 36.67 29.02 -6.14
N VAL A 919 37.17 28.18 -7.05
CA VAL A 919 37.17 26.71 -6.89
C VAL A 919 38.56 26.13 -7.15
N LEU A 920 39.06 25.33 -6.21
CA LEU A 920 40.28 24.53 -6.32
C LEU A 920 39.94 23.06 -6.62
N TYR A 921 40.42 22.58 -7.76
CA TYR A 921 40.25 21.20 -8.20
C TYR A 921 41.55 20.42 -8.00
N ILE A 922 41.46 19.31 -7.26
CA ILE A 922 42.59 18.42 -6.97
C ILE A 922 42.30 17.04 -7.56
N ALA A 923 42.96 16.71 -8.66
CA ALA A 923 42.76 15.45 -9.37
C ALA A 923 43.99 14.53 -9.31
N GLY A 924 43.74 13.22 -9.25
CA GLY A 924 44.79 12.19 -9.24
C GLY A 924 44.53 11.06 -10.25
N GLY A 925 45.46 10.86 -11.19
CA GLY A 925 45.36 9.87 -12.26
C GLY A 925 44.11 10.10 -13.11
N VAL A 926 43.33 9.03 -13.34
CA VAL A 926 42.06 9.11 -14.07
C VAL A 926 40.96 9.88 -13.33
N GLY A 927 41.12 10.22 -12.05
CA GLY A 927 40.13 11.02 -11.31
C GLY A 927 39.83 12.39 -11.95
N ILE A 928 40.73 12.90 -12.81
CA ILE A 928 40.49 14.10 -13.60
C ILE A 928 39.24 14.01 -14.49
N THR A 929 38.83 12.81 -14.92
CA THR A 929 37.65 12.66 -15.77
C THR A 929 36.36 13.10 -15.08
N ALA A 930 36.25 12.89 -13.77
CA ALA A 930 35.07 13.35 -13.02
C ALA A 930 35.07 14.86 -12.80
N VAL A 931 36.24 15.50 -12.90
CA VAL A 931 36.44 16.93 -12.62
C VAL A 931 36.28 17.81 -13.86
N LEU A 932 36.65 17.29 -15.05
CA LEU A 932 36.60 18.03 -16.32
C LEU A 932 35.25 18.66 -16.63
N PRO A 933 34.10 17.98 -16.45
CA PRO A 933 32.79 18.60 -16.69
C PRO A 933 32.55 19.84 -15.82
N TYR A 934 32.90 19.79 -14.53
CA TYR A 934 32.74 20.92 -13.62
C TYR A 934 33.58 22.13 -14.06
N LEU A 935 34.82 21.89 -14.50
CA LEU A 935 35.72 22.96 -14.99
C LEU A 935 35.17 23.69 -16.23
N ARG A 936 34.38 23.01 -17.07
CA ARG A 936 33.77 23.64 -18.26
C ARG A 936 32.53 24.46 -17.93
N HIS A 937 31.68 23.95 -17.03
CA HIS A 937 30.34 24.50 -16.82
C HIS A 937 30.25 25.58 -15.72
N LEU A 938 31.31 25.78 -14.92
CA LEU A 938 31.33 26.74 -13.81
C LEU A 938 31.83 28.15 -14.17
N THR A 939 31.85 28.52 -15.45
CA THR A 939 32.17 29.91 -15.87
C THR A 939 31.09 30.90 -15.42
N PRO A 940 31.43 32.10 -14.90
CA PRO A 940 32.75 32.74 -14.87
C PRO A 940 33.53 32.53 -13.56
N THR A 941 33.18 31.57 -12.70
CA THR A 941 33.85 31.40 -11.40
C THR A 941 35.34 31.05 -11.58
N PRO A 942 36.27 31.84 -10.99
CA PRO A 942 37.71 31.56 -11.05
C PRO A 942 38.01 30.14 -10.56
N SER A 943 38.70 29.37 -11.38
CA SER A 943 38.92 27.94 -11.13
C SER A 943 40.38 27.57 -11.30
N ARG A 944 40.96 26.87 -10.33
CA ARG A 944 42.35 26.39 -10.36
C ARG A 944 42.39 24.88 -10.41
N LEU A 945 43.09 24.30 -11.39
CA LEU A 945 43.29 22.86 -11.51
C LEU A 945 44.72 22.46 -11.12
N VAL A 946 44.81 21.56 -10.14
CA VAL A 946 46.02 20.83 -9.79
C VAL A 946 45.81 19.35 -10.12
N TRP A 947 46.67 18.80 -10.96
CA TRP A 947 46.57 17.41 -11.39
C TRP A 947 47.91 16.68 -11.30
N ALA A 948 47.88 15.43 -10.83
CA ALA A 948 49.01 14.53 -10.91
C ALA A 948 48.65 13.22 -11.60
N THR A 949 49.50 12.76 -12.51
CA THR A 949 49.39 11.46 -13.18
C THR A 949 50.72 10.70 -13.10
N ARG A 950 50.66 9.36 -13.13
CA ARG A 950 51.87 8.52 -13.13
C ARG A 950 52.56 8.48 -14.49
N LYS A 951 51.78 8.58 -15.57
CA LYS A 951 52.23 8.37 -16.95
C LYS A 951 51.89 9.60 -17.80
N SER A 952 52.83 10.00 -18.66
CA SER A 952 52.67 11.11 -19.61
C SER A 952 51.59 10.84 -20.65
N GLY A 953 51.41 9.57 -21.04
CA GLY A 953 50.40 9.17 -22.01
C GLY A 953 48.98 9.62 -21.68
N LEU A 954 48.58 9.56 -20.40
CA LEU A 954 47.26 10.05 -19.97
C LEU A 954 47.14 11.58 -20.08
N ALA A 955 48.22 12.32 -19.81
CA ALA A 955 48.27 13.77 -19.99
C ALA A 955 48.14 14.16 -21.46
N ALA A 956 48.89 13.49 -22.34
CA ALA A 956 48.79 13.70 -23.78
C ALA A 956 47.37 13.39 -24.31
N ALA A 957 46.75 12.30 -23.87
CA ALA A 957 45.41 11.93 -24.31
C ALA A 957 44.29 12.89 -23.86
N LEU A 958 44.53 13.64 -22.77
CA LEU A 958 43.60 14.63 -22.22
C LEU A 958 43.94 16.07 -22.63
N GLU A 959 45.08 16.31 -23.28
CA GLU A 959 45.50 17.64 -23.74
C GLU A 959 44.41 18.36 -24.56
N PRO A 960 43.72 17.74 -25.54
CA PRO A 960 42.68 18.43 -26.31
C PRO A 960 41.53 18.93 -25.42
N ALA A 961 41.20 18.15 -24.38
CA ALA A 961 40.14 18.47 -23.43
C ALA A 961 40.54 19.57 -22.44
N LEU A 962 41.84 19.68 -22.12
CA LEU A 962 42.43 20.71 -21.27
C LEU A 962 42.61 22.03 -22.02
N ALA A 963 43.05 21.98 -23.28
CA ALA A 963 43.19 23.15 -24.15
C ALA A 963 41.82 23.80 -24.48
N ALA A 964 40.76 23.00 -24.47
CA ALA A 964 39.38 23.43 -24.65
C ALA A 964 38.74 24.08 -23.41
N LEU A 965 39.47 24.21 -22.29
CA LEU A 965 38.91 24.79 -21.07
C LEU A 965 38.73 26.32 -21.19
N PRO A 966 37.72 26.90 -20.51
CA PRO A 966 37.52 28.35 -20.50
C PRO A 966 38.71 29.12 -19.93
N ALA A 967 38.92 30.36 -20.38
CA ALA A 967 40.01 31.22 -19.90
C ALA A 967 39.96 31.56 -18.40
N SER A 968 38.80 31.38 -17.74
CA SER A 968 38.65 31.52 -16.28
C SER A 968 39.24 30.35 -15.49
N VAL A 969 39.74 29.32 -16.17
CA VAL A 969 40.36 28.14 -15.57
C VAL A 969 41.88 28.23 -15.71
N GLU A 970 42.57 28.33 -14.57
CA GLU A 970 44.03 28.27 -14.51
C GLU A 970 44.48 26.83 -14.23
N VAL A 971 45.19 26.23 -15.18
CA VAL A 971 45.84 24.92 -15.00
C VAL A 971 47.21 25.15 -14.36
N GLU A 972 47.21 25.35 -13.04
CA GLU A 972 48.38 25.78 -12.27
C GLU A 972 49.51 24.75 -12.26
N LYS A 973 49.18 23.45 -12.10
CA LYS A 973 50.22 22.42 -11.93
C LYS A 973 49.77 21.04 -12.42
N THR A 974 50.37 20.60 -13.53
CA THR A 974 50.30 19.20 -14.00
C THR A 974 51.63 18.51 -13.70
N THR A 975 51.65 17.57 -12.76
CA THR A 975 52.85 16.78 -12.44
C THR A 975 52.75 15.37 -13.01
N VAL A 976 53.80 14.94 -13.71
CA VAL A 976 53.93 13.58 -14.21
C VAL A 976 55.00 12.85 -13.40
N GLY A 977 54.64 11.72 -12.80
CA GLY A 977 55.57 10.88 -12.03
C GLY A 977 55.95 11.40 -10.63
N GLN A 978 55.41 12.53 -10.19
CA GLN A 978 55.63 13.10 -8.85
C GLN A 978 54.33 13.17 -8.04
N ARG A 979 54.44 13.22 -6.69
CA ARG A 979 53.29 13.43 -5.80
C ARG A 979 53.00 14.93 -5.64
N LEU A 980 51.73 15.27 -5.47
CA LEU A 980 51.31 16.64 -5.16
C LEU A 980 51.70 16.99 -3.71
N ASP A 981 52.24 18.20 -3.53
CA ASP A 981 52.42 18.81 -2.21
C ASP A 981 51.08 19.38 -1.72
N LEU A 982 50.20 18.48 -1.25
CA LEU A 982 48.85 18.83 -0.82
C LEU A 982 48.84 19.81 0.36
N ASP A 983 49.82 19.71 1.26
CA ASP A 983 49.90 20.57 2.43
C ASP A 983 50.19 22.01 2.02
N GLY A 984 51.22 22.22 1.19
CA GLY A 984 51.57 23.55 0.67
C GLY A 984 50.45 24.17 -0.18
N ILE A 985 49.79 23.38 -1.02
CA ILE A 985 48.68 23.85 -1.87
C ILE A 985 47.49 24.29 -1.03
N LEU A 986 47.06 23.47 -0.05
CA LEU A 986 45.90 23.77 0.79
C LEU A 986 46.19 24.90 1.78
N ASP A 987 47.40 24.97 2.35
CA ASP A 987 47.82 26.08 3.21
C ASP A 987 47.79 27.42 2.44
N LYS A 988 48.26 27.45 1.19
CA LYS A 988 48.21 28.65 0.36
C LYS A 988 46.78 29.05 -0.02
N ALA A 989 45.95 28.08 -0.41
CA ALA A 989 44.60 28.35 -0.91
C ALA A 989 43.60 28.77 0.18
N LEU A 990 43.74 28.27 1.42
CA LEU A 990 42.78 28.49 2.50
C LEU A 990 43.13 29.64 3.47
N ARG A 991 44.36 30.16 3.44
CA ARG A 991 44.77 31.29 4.30
C ARG A 991 44.16 32.62 3.81
N VAL A 992 43.62 33.39 4.75
CA VAL A 992 43.24 34.79 4.56
C VAL A 992 44.49 35.59 4.18
N GLY A 993 44.46 36.38 3.10
CA GLY A 993 45.66 37.05 2.54
C GLY A 993 46.51 36.23 1.56
N GLY A 994 46.12 35.00 1.20
CA GLY A 994 46.86 34.15 0.25
C GLY A 994 46.64 34.50 -1.23
N GLU A 995 47.47 33.94 -2.13
CA GLU A 995 47.28 34.01 -3.59
C GLU A 995 45.90 33.41 -3.97
N GLY A 996 44.97 34.30 -4.33
CA GLY A 996 43.55 34.00 -4.57
C GLY A 996 42.58 34.96 -3.87
N GLU A 997 43.06 35.89 -3.04
CA GLU A 997 42.22 36.95 -2.44
C GLU A 997 41.78 38.04 -3.45
N ALA A 998 42.36 38.03 -4.66
CA ALA A 998 41.86 38.79 -5.80
C ALA A 998 40.41 38.39 -6.19
N ASP A 999 39.97 37.19 -5.81
CA ASP A 999 38.68 36.60 -6.20
C ASP A 999 37.52 36.94 -5.24
N GLY A 1000 37.74 37.78 -4.23
CA GLY A 1000 36.70 38.22 -3.28
C GLY A 1000 36.56 37.28 -2.07
N GLY A 1001 36.35 37.85 -0.88
CA GLY A 1001 36.43 37.19 0.44
C GLY A 1001 35.36 36.12 0.77
N GLY A 1002 34.81 35.42 -0.22
CA GLY A 1002 33.80 34.36 -0.07
C GLY A 1002 34.37 32.95 0.17
N PRO A 1003 33.49 31.93 0.30
CA PRO A 1003 33.91 30.54 0.50
C PRO A 1003 34.74 30.01 -0.67
N LEU A 1004 35.72 29.14 -0.40
CA LEU A 1004 36.48 28.40 -1.42
C LEU A 1004 35.83 27.05 -1.69
N GLY A 1005 35.51 26.75 -2.94
CA GLY A 1005 35.14 25.39 -3.34
C GLY A 1005 36.39 24.53 -3.44
N ILE A 1006 36.39 23.33 -2.87
CA ILE A 1006 37.47 22.34 -2.99
C ILE A 1006 36.86 21.06 -3.51
N VAL A 1007 37.23 20.67 -4.72
CA VAL A 1007 36.79 19.41 -5.33
C VAL A 1007 37.98 18.46 -5.41
N VAL A 1008 37.86 17.29 -4.80
CA VAL A 1008 38.92 16.27 -4.84
C VAL A 1008 38.42 15.00 -5.50
N CYS A 1009 39.18 14.49 -6.49
CA CYS A 1009 38.91 13.20 -7.13
C CYS A 1009 40.20 12.43 -7.41
N GLY A 1010 40.37 11.26 -6.80
CA GLY A 1010 41.56 10.44 -7.03
C GLY A 1010 41.71 9.28 -6.06
N PRO A 1011 42.95 8.81 -5.80
CA PRO A 1011 43.20 7.70 -4.89
C PRO A 1011 42.64 7.96 -3.48
N PRO A 1012 42.11 6.93 -2.78
CA PRO A 1012 41.54 7.07 -1.44
C PRO A 1012 42.39 7.85 -0.43
N GLY A 1013 43.69 7.55 -0.36
CA GLY A 1013 44.61 8.25 0.55
C GLY A 1013 44.79 9.74 0.24
N MET A 1014 44.67 10.13 -1.03
CA MET A 1014 44.74 11.54 -1.44
C MET A 1014 43.49 12.30 -0.99
N ALA A 1015 42.31 11.73 -1.22
CA ALA A 1015 41.04 12.32 -0.78
C ALA A 1015 40.97 12.44 0.76
N ASP A 1016 41.41 11.40 1.47
CA ASP A 1016 41.49 11.41 2.93
C ASP A 1016 42.49 12.45 3.47
N HIS A 1017 43.64 12.65 2.81
CA HIS A 1017 44.61 13.69 3.17
C HIS A 1017 44.00 15.08 2.98
N VAL A 1018 43.42 15.38 1.80
CA VAL A 1018 42.75 16.67 1.54
C VAL A 1018 41.68 16.94 2.59
N ARG A 1019 40.74 16.01 2.80
CA ARG A 1019 39.68 16.14 3.81
C ARG A 1019 40.23 16.41 5.20
N HIS A 1020 41.24 15.65 5.63
CA HIS A 1020 41.84 15.82 6.96
C HIS A 1020 42.56 17.16 7.12
N LYS A 1021 43.33 17.59 6.12
CA LYS A 1021 44.09 18.84 6.15
C LYS A 1021 43.17 20.06 6.14
N VAL A 1022 42.14 20.07 5.30
CA VAL A 1022 41.14 21.15 5.25
C VAL A 1022 40.44 21.31 6.61
N VAL A 1023 40.02 20.19 7.23
CA VAL A 1023 39.45 20.18 8.58
C VAL A 1023 40.44 20.71 9.62
N GLN A 1024 41.71 20.31 9.54
CA GLN A 1024 42.75 20.75 10.48
C GLN A 1024 42.98 22.26 10.38
N LEU A 1025 43.11 22.81 9.17
CA LEU A 1025 43.31 24.24 8.95
C LEU A 1025 42.12 25.04 9.49
N SER A 1026 40.89 24.61 9.18
CA SER A 1026 39.67 25.30 9.64
C SER A 1026 39.51 25.32 11.16
N ARG A 1027 39.97 24.28 11.86
CA ARG A 1027 39.90 24.20 13.34
C ARG A 1027 40.98 25.02 14.05
N ASN A 1028 42.11 25.28 13.38
CA ASN A 1028 43.32 25.80 14.02
C ASN A 1028 43.49 27.33 13.95
N GLY A 1029 42.55 28.11 13.41
CA GLY A 1029 42.60 29.57 13.57
C GLY A 1029 41.59 30.40 12.78
N PRO A 1030 41.40 31.68 13.19
CA PRO A 1030 40.48 32.65 12.54
C PRO A 1030 40.96 33.17 11.18
N THR A 1031 42.14 32.74 10.73
CA THR A 1031 42.82 33.13 9.49
C THR A 1031 42.53 32.18 8.32
N THR A 1032 41.53 31.30 8.44
CA THR A 1032 41.08 30.44 7.33
C THR A 1032 39.76 30.94 6.76
N ARG A 1033 39.67 31.00 5.42
CA ARG A 1033 38.41 31.33 4.74
C ARG A 1033 37.42 30.15 4.84
N PRO A 1034 36.10 30.41 4.83
CA PRO A 1034 35.08 29.36 4.68
C PRO A 1034 35.35 28.49 3.45
N TYR A 1035 34.92 27.22 3.47
CA TYR A 1035 35.12 26.32 2.34
C TYR A 1035 33.91 25.39 2.13
N VAL A 1036 33.78 24.91 0.90
CA VAL A 1036 32.86 23.84 0.51
C VAL A 1036 33.71 22.69 -0.01
N LEU A 1037 33.65 21.51 0.64
CA LEU A 1037 34.42 20.33 0.23
C LEU A 1037 33.53 19.34 -0.51
N VAL A 1038 33.90 19.02 -1.73
CA VAL A 1038 33.28 17.99 -2.58
C VAL A 1038 34.28 16.86 -2.74
N ASP A 1039 33.99 15.72 -2.11
CA ASP A 1039 34.74 14.48 -2.27
C ASP A 1039 34.13 13.65 -3.39
N GLU A 1040 34.59 13.92 -4.62
CA GLU A 1040 34.11 13.29 -5.84
C GLU A 1040 34.75 11.92 -5.98
N ALA A 1041 34.01 10.87 -5.65
CA ALA A 1041 34.49 9.51 -5.84
C ALA A 1041 33.34 8.52 -5.95
N PHE A 1042 33.49 7.61 -6.92
CA PHE A 1042 32.62 6.45 -7.04
C PHE A 1042 33.07 5.35 -6.05
N GLY A 1043 32.43 5.30 -4.87
CA GLY A 1043 32.68 4.28 -3.84
C GLY A 1043 31.80 3.05 -4.02
N TRP A 1044 32.42 1.86 -3.96
CA TRP A 1044 31.78 0.53 -4.06
C TRP A 1044 31.86 -0.20 -2.70
#